data_AF-A0A1V6U0C1-F1
#
_entry.id   AF-A0A1V6U0C1-F1
#
_cell.length_a   1.000
_cell.length_b   1.000
_cell.length_c   1.000
_cell.angle_alpha   90.00
_cell.angle_beta   90.00
_cell.angle_gamma   90.00
#
_symmetry.space_group_name_H-M   'P 1'
#
loop_
_entity.id
_entity.type
_entity.pdbx_description
1 polymer ?
#
loop_
_entity_poly.entity_id
_entity_poly.type
_entity_poly.pdbx_seq_one_letter_code
_entity_poly.pdbx_strand_id
1 'polypeptide(L)'
;MVDLTTLTTFPSKPRIFILTDMLNEPDDSQSLVRYLLYANEFDTRGICATTSTWLRSETHPEEIRRIITAYGKVVKNLNSHVHPDFQYQSAEELLEMVTSGPAVYGKKALQEPLSPGAQRLLAALQESSEPLYVPVWGGVNTLAQALKFLSETSSKKEAATMRARLRVYTISDQDNSGPWIRATFPDIFYVVSAHGWNQYSQGSWLGMNAGAGEGVDNTKVLNPWLRKHIQVGDFGAEAYPPVKFGMEGDTPSFLWLVQNGLNHRDRIDWGGWGGRYTRPQADSDLDNGIDMNHFHNASDFGVLGLDGKRYSDHKTTIWRWRDAVQDDFAARMQWTLTDQFSEAGHPPVVDINSHTGVDPLVIKVQPGEVHKLDASGTYNPDHGHSKADLEYVWMLYGDVNGFHFFGNGPEVKIEATEKASEGIQLDESAAGFLNHTRASQVQEIETWVQALDAYDNQEFEESLRFFDQIADTSKILFNCGVIYATLGEHDKAVQCYQRAVSLDRYLAIAYFQQGVSNFLLGDFEEALANFNDTLLYLRGNTSIDYEQLGLKFRLFSCEVLFNRGLCYIYLRQMEPGMQDLKFAAQEKVSPDHDVIDDAINENADGYTVFSIPVGVLYRPNAAKVKNLKTKDYLGKARLVAASDRNQSADHQWRPMVIDKAALEEREGVSWGATNLVHKGITSRTRQHSEPPLNRNVFPPTPPPEDRSVSNGSTAQGPSHTRSSSLRSARPPRLDLERTGASLEQQSATQPPRTEKPRIGTTRTASEPRGPSTRHQNMRGFGQDPSRTFSRETGGHRRNLSDTSFPEPQYLQPQYGQPDIYSNSNSNNNNNYASPQSHSSSGWGRGPRYQPPQYIDEEDEYGSDVCDGEPLKEGGFEMVIGAPFPGEPGSSTSPMQQRRTRSPTRFSRRANSRRPEVRRFRTKVHAPDDIRYIMIGPTVDFAEFETKIREKFGFQCPLKMKVQDDGDMITMVDQEDLDLLLSSAREVARREGSEMGKMEVWVEERSMI
;
A
#
# COMPACT_ATOMS: atom_id res chain seq x y z
N MET A 1 29.08 5.50 25.30
CA MET A 1 27.71 5.72 25.81
C MET A 1 27.26 7.06 25.30
N VAL A 2 26.11 7.12 24.65
CA VAL A 2 25.43 8.39 24.31
C VAL A 2 24.78 8.93 25.59
N ASP A 3 24.71 10.25 25.72
CA ASP A 3 24.02 10.89 26.84
C ASP A 3 22.52 11.00 26.51
N LEU A 4 21.70 10.13 27.09
CA LEU A 4 20.26 10.11 26.84
C LEU A 4 19.56 11.41 27.30
N THR A 5 20.22 12.26 28.10
CA THR A 5 19.68 13.58 28.49
C THR A 5 19.78 14.63 27.38
N THR A 6 20.49 14.33 26.28
CA THR A 6 20.49 15.18 25.07
C THR A 6 19.44 14.76 24.05
N LEU A 7 18.56 13.80 24.35
CA LEU A 7 17.45 13.42 23.47
C LEU A 7 16.25 14.37 23.61
N THR A 8 15.40 14.40 22.58
CA THR A 8 14.20 15.25 22.53
C THR A 8 13.32 15.09 23.77
N THR A 9 12.99 16.22 24.40
CA THR A 9 12.10 16.30 25.56
C THR A 9 10.72 16.84 25.18
N PHE A 10 9.69 16.46 25.94
CA PHE A 10 8.30 16.79 25.66
C PHE A 10 7.71 17.70 26.76
N PRO A 11 6.92 18.74 26.44
CA PRO A 11 6.34 19.66 27.43
C PRO A 11 5.47 18.95 28.49
N SER A 12 4.81 17.86 28.09
CA SER A 12 4.05 16.94 28.95
C SER A 12 3.60 15.73 28.13
N LYS A 13 3.23 14.64 28.78
CA LYS A 13 2.60 13.50 28.12
C LYS A 13 1.06 13.69 28.06
N PRO A 14 0.40 13.72 26.89
CA PRO A 14 -1.06 13.79 26.83
C PRO A 14 -1.70 12.51 27.40
N ARG A 15 -2.82 12.68 28.11
CA ARG A 15 -3.54 11.57 28.76
C ARG A 15 -4.44 10.87 27.76
N ILE A 16 -4.28 9.55 27.56
CA ILE A 16 -4.96 8.80 26.50
C ILE A 16 -5.82 7.65 27.04
N PHE A 17 -7.01 7.47 26.47
CA PHE A 17 -7.92 6.34 26.73
C PHE A 17 -8.42 5.74 25.40
N ILE A 18 -7.99 4.53 25.05
CA ILE A 18 -8.34 3.91 23.76
C ILE A 18 -9.64 3.10 23.87
N LEU A 19 -10.52 3.20 22.87
CA LEU A 19 -11.63 2.28 22.61
C LEU A 19 -11.36 1.51 21.31
N THR A 20 -11.33 0.17 21.34
CA THR A 20 -10.90 -0.68 20.21
C THR A 20 -11.75 -1.96 20.10
N ASP A 21 -12.09 -2.39 18.89
CA ASP A 21 -12.85 -3.62 18.62
C ASP A 21 -11.96 -4.77 18.11
N MET A 22 -10.76 -4.87 18.70
CA MET A 22 -9.80 -5.99 18.61
C MET A 22 -10.39 -7.32 18.12
N LEU A 23 -9.71 -7.93 17.15
CA LEU A 23 -10.11 -9.17 16.44
C LEU A 23 -11.27 -9.03 15.45
N ASN A 24 -11.87 -7.84 15.30
CA ASN A 24 -12.67 -7.51 14.12
C ASN A 24 -11.83 -7.62 12.83
N GLU A 25 -10.85 -6.74 12.71
CA GLU A 25 -9.85 -6.73 11.64
C GLU A 25 -8.42 -6.74 12.25
N PRO A 26 -7.38 -7.07 11.45
CA PRO A 26 -6.01 -7.13 11.98
C PRO A 26 -5.43 -5.77 12.38
N ASP A 27 -6.00 -4.66 11.91
CA ASP A 27 -5.42 -3.33 12.02
C ASP A 27 -5.66 -2.61 13.36
N ASP A 28 -6.64 -3.02 14.17
CA ASP A 28 -6.68 -2.73 15.60
C ASP A 28 -5.37 -3.21 16.28
N SER A 29 -4.98 -4.46 16.03
CA SER A 29 -3.76 -5.06 16.61
C SER A 29 -2.49 -4.39 16.08
N GLN A 30 -2.43 -4.06 14.80
CA GLN A 30 -1.33 -3.29 14.21
C GLN A 30 -1.22 -1.89 14.85
N SER A 31 -2.36 -1.19 15.00
CA SER A 31 -2.44 0.14 15.59
C SER A 31 -2.09 0.13 17.09
N LEU A 32 -2.41 -0.94 17.82
CA LEU A 32 -1.98 -1.12 19.21
C LEU A 32 -0.46 -1.35 19.32
N VAL A 33 0.13 -2.15 18.42
CA VAL A 33 1.59 -2.32 18.36
C VAL A 33 2.27 -0.98 18.08
N ARG A 34 1.79 -0.22 17.09
CA ARG A 34 2.34 1.13 16.85
C ARG A 34 2.15 2.04 18.06
N TYR A 35 0.95 2.13 18.62
CA TYR A 35 0.67 2.96 19.80
C TYR A 35 1.67 2.70 20.95
N LEU A 36 1.95 1.43 21.25
CA LEU A 36 2.88 1.03 22.31
C LEU A 36 4.32 1.51 22.04
N LEU A 37 4.74 1.64 20.77
CA LEU A 37 6.05 2.21 20.41
C LEU A 37 6.13 3.74 20.49
N TYR A 38 5.01 4.44 20.62
CA TYR A 38 4.95 5.88 20.94
C TYR A 38 4.50 6.15 22.39
N ALA A 39 4.25 5.11 23.20
CA ALA A 39 3.81 5.25 24.60
C ALA A 39 4.86 5.88 25.55
N ASN A 40 6.09 6.11 25.07
CA ASN A 40 7.06 6.97 25.75
C ASN A 40 6.61 8.44 25.77
N GLU A 41 5.86 8.88 24.77
CA GLU A 41 5.33 10.24 24.65
C GLU A 41 3.98 10.42 25.37
N PHE A 42 3.30 9.32 25.71
CA PHE A 42 1.91 9.30 26.17
C PHE A 42 1.74 8.92 27.65
N ASP A 43 0.62 9.34 28.23
CA ASP A 43 0.15 8.95 29.56
C ASP A 43 -1.13 8.11 29.40
N THR A 44 -0.96 6.82 29.14
CA THR A 44 -2.09 5.90 28.96
C THR A 44 -2.85 5.75 30.28
N ARG A 45 -4.18 5.88 30.23
CA ARG A 45 -5.09 5.78 31.39
C ARG A 45 -6.16 4.70 31.25
N GLY A 46 -6.33 4.13 30.06
CA GLY A 46 -7.21 3.00 29.78
C GLY A 46 -7.04 2.48 28.36
N ILE A 47 -7.17 1.17 28.19
CA ILE A 47 -7.29 0.53 26.88
C ILE A 47 -8.49 -0.41 26.99
N CYS A 48 -9.55 -0.15 26.23
CA CYS A 48 -10.83 -0.80 26.43
C CYS A 48 -11.30 -1.52 25.16
N ALA A 49 -11.53 -2.82 25.29
CA ALA A 49 -12.25 -3.58 24.26
C ALA A 49 -13.70 -3.07 24.16
N THR A 50 -14.20 -2.87 22.94
CA THR A 50 -15.50 -2.26 22.62
C THR A 50 -16.16 -3.04 21.47
N THR A 51 -17.44 -2.79 21.18
CA THR A 51 -18.12 -3.34 19.99
C THR A 51 -18.12 -2.34 18.84
N SER A 52 -18.14 -2.77 17.59
CA SER A 52 -18.40 -1.95 16.40
C SER A 52 -19.59 -2.44 15.59
N THR A 53 -19.85 -1.84 14.43
CA THR A 53 -20.83 -2.35 13.46
C THR A 53 -20.43 -3.69 12.84
N TRP A 54 -19.15 -4.06 12.92
CA TRP A 54 -18.61 -5.32 12.44
C TRP A 54 -18.52 -6.35 13.59
N LEU A 55 -17.94 -5.98 14.74
CA LEU A 55 -17.91 -6.78 15.97
C LEU A 55 -19.05 -6.39 16.92
N ARG A 56 -20.25 -6.91 16.69
CA ARG A 56 -21.52 -6.32 17.21
C ARG A 56 -21.96 -6.77 18.62
N SER A 57 -21.37 -7.82 19.16
CA SER A 57 -21.94 -8.58 20.31
C SER A 57 -20.91 -9.21 21.25
N GLU A 58 -19.63 -8.91 21.08
CA GLU A 58 -18.54 -9.44 21.89
C GLU A 58 -17.37 -8.44 21.95
N THR A 59 -16.38 -8.72 22.79
CA THR A 59 -15.26 -7.82 23.10
C THR A 59 -14.04 -8.67 23.47
N HIS A 60 -12.85 -8.35 22.97
CA HIS A 60 -11.65 -9.19 23.15
C HIS A 60 -10.51 -8.52 23.96
N PRO A 61 -10.71 -8.21 25.26
CA PRO A 61 -9.65 -7.64 26.10
C PRO A 61 -8.46 -8.60 26.30
N GLU A 62 -8.63 -9.90 26.06
CA GLU A 62 -7.55 -10.90 26.08
C GLU A 62 -6.50 -10.67 24.99
N GLU A 63 -6.88 -10.18 23.81
CA GLU A 63 -5.92 -9.88 22.73
C GLU A 63 -5.10 -8.62 23.05
N ILE A 64 -5.74 -7.60 23.65
CA ILE A 64 -5.05 -6.43 24.21
C ILE A 64 -3.99 -6.89 25.22
N ARG A 65 -4.35 -7.83 26.11
CA ARG A 65 -3.42 -8.40 27.10
C ARG A 65 -2.30 -9.22 26.44
N ARG A 66 -2.57 -9.97 25.37
CA ARG A 66 -1.55 -10.70 24.61
C ARG A 66 -0.48 -9.75 24.04
N ILE A 67 -0.92 -8.68 23.38
CA ILE A 67 -0.02 -7.70 22.74
C ILE A 67 0.79 -6.94 23.81
N ILE A 68 0.18 -6.50 24.91
CA ILE A 68 0.91 -5.84 26.01
C ILE A 68 1.91 -6.80 26.70
N THR A 69 1.58 -8.09 26.80
CA THR A 69 2.49 -9.12 27.35
C THR A 69 3.70 -9.35 26.43
N ALA A 70 3.50 -9.30 25.11
CA ALA A 70 4.60 -9.34 24.14
C ALA A 70 5.47 -8.07 24.21
N TYR A 71 4.85 -6.89 24.31
CA TYR A 71 5.52 -5.60 24.50
C TYR A 71 6.37 -5.56 25.78
N GLY A 72 5.90 -6.15 26.88
CA GLY A 72 6.65 -6.25 28.14
C GLY A 72 8.05 -6.88 28.01
N LYS A 73 8.28 -7.72 26.99
CA LYS A 73 9.58 -8.32 26.68
C LYS A 73 10.61 -7.29 26.18
N VAL A 74 10.15 -6.20 25.56
CA VAL A 74 11.00 -5.21 24.86
C VAL A 74 11.02 -3.81 25.50
N VAL A 75 10.23 -3.54 26.55
CA VAL A 75 10.22 -2.24 27.27
C VAL A 75 11.61 -1.81 27.73
N LYS A 76 12.46 -2.73 28.19
CA LYS A 76 13.85 -2.44 28.60
C LYS A 76 14.70 -1.92 27.42
N ASN A 77 14.52 -2.52 26.24
CA ASN A 77 15.26 -2.17 25.03
C ASN A 77 14.83 -0.77 24.60
N LEU A 78 13.52 -0.58 24.41
CA LEU A 78 12.87 0.70 24.09
C LEU A 78 13.28 1.85 25.04
N ASN A 79 13.33 1.60 26.36
CA ASN A 79 13.76 2.59 27.35
C ASN A 79 15.25 2.99 27.26
N SER A 80 16.07 2.24 26.54
CA SER A 80 17.49 2.56 26.28
C SER A 80 17.69 3.50 25.09
N HIS A 81 16.63 3.78 24.33
CA HIS A 81 16.60 4.62 23.13
C HIS A 81 15.91 5.99 23.32
N VAL A 82 15.36 6.27 24.51
CA VAL A 82 14.57 7.49 24.80
C VAL A 82 15.06 8.24 26.06
N HIS A 83 14.68 9.52 26.18
CA HIS A 83 15.08 10.38 27.28
C HIS A 83 14.66 9.82 28.67
N PRO A 84 15.50 9.92 29.73
CA PRO A 84 15.22 9.31 31.04
C PRO A 84 13.93 9.79 31.75
N ASP A 85 13.49 11.02 31.50
CA ASP A 85 12.21 11.55 32.05
C ASP A 85 10.97 11.12 31.22
N PHE A 86 11.17 10.60 30.00
CA PHE A 86 10.11 10.26 29.05
C PHE A 86 10.15 8.77 28.69
N GLN A 87 10.38 7.92 29.69
CA GLN A 87 10.40 6.47 29.57
C GLN A 87 9.01 5.89 29.24
N TYR A 88 9.00 4.73 28.60
CA TYR A 88 7.83 3.90 28.31
C TYR A 88 7.15 3.38 29.59
N GLN A 89 5.81 3.34 29.59
CA GLN A 89 5.04 2.72 30.68
C GLN A 89 5.27 1.19 30.72
N SER A 90 5.27 0.61 31.92
CA SER A 90 5.46 -0.84 32.09
C SER A 90 4.28 -1.65 31.59
N ALA A 91 4.52 -2.90 31.21
CA ALA A 91 3.46 -3.81 30.79
C ALA A 91 2.50 -4.12 31.96
N GLU A 92 3.02 -4.19 33.18
CA GLU A 92 2.26 -4.38 34.41
C GLU A 92 1.24 -3.26 34.63
N GLU A 93 1.67 -2.00 34.58
CA GLU A 93 0.78 -0.83 34.69
C GLU A 93 -0.28 -0.85 33.58
N LEU A 94 0.13 -1.09 32.33
CA LEU A 94 -0.78 -1.14 31.17
C LEU A 94 -1.81 -2.28 31.28
N LEU A 95 -1.42 -3.46 31.77
CA LEU A 95 -2.32 -4.60 32.01
C LEU A 95 -3.37 -4.30 33.09
N GLU A 96 -3.05 -3.49 34.11
CA GLU A 96 -4.03 -2.97 35.08
C GLU A 96 -4.98 -1.91 34.47
N MET A 97 -4.70 -1.40 33.26
CA MET A 97 -5.56 -0.45 32.53
C MET A 97 -6.45 -1.11 31.48
N VAL A 98 -6.22 -2.39 31.15
CA VAL A 98 -7.04 -3.11 30.17
C VAL A 98 -8.42 -3.43 30.75
N THR A 99 -9.47 -3.00 30.06
CA THR A 99 -10.87 -3.17 30.44
C THR A 99 -11.72 -3.64 29.26
N SER A 100 -12.99 -3.99 29.52
CA SER A 100 -13.98 -4.18 28.47
C SER A 100 -15.21 -3.32 28.73
N GLY A 101 -15.79 -2.81 27.65
CA GLY A 101 -17.03 -2.07 27.58
C GLY A 101 -18.26 -2.98 27.62
N PRO A 102 -19.41 -2.49 27.11
CA PRO A 102 -20.61 -3.26 26.97
C PRO A 102 -20.59 -4.05 25.64
N ALA A 103 -20.75 -5.38 25.72
CA ALA A 103 -20.76 -6.30 24.58
C ALA A 103 -22.08 -6.23 23.75
N VAL A 104 -22.60 -5.02 23.50
CA VAL A 104 -23.80 -4.78 22.71
C VAL A 104 -23.66 -3.55 21.81
N TYR A 105 -23.89 -3.74 20.52
CA TYR A 105 -23.78 -2.70 19.48
C TYR A 105 -24.43 -1.35 19.85
N GLY A 106 -23.62 -0.30 19.88
CA GLY A 106 -24.06 1.09 19.90
C GLY A 106 -24.98 1.43 21.07
N LYS A 107 -26.08 2.14 20.78
CA LYS A 107 -27.00 2.68 21.79
C LYS A 107 -27.67 1.64 22.69
N LYS A 108 -27.59 0.33 22.40
CA LYS A 108 -28.04 -0.71 23.34
C LYS A 108 -27.31 -0.62 24.69
N ALA A 109 -26.03 -0.24 24.66
CA ALA A 109 -25.22 0.03 25.85
C ALA A 109 -25.82 1.04 26.84
N LEU A 110 -26.71 1.93 26.38
CA LEU A 110 -27.37 2.94 27.22
C LEU A 110 -28.46 2.35 28.13
N GLN A 111 -28.89 1.11 27.86
CA GLN A 111 -29.83 0.34 28.67
C GLN A 111 -29.11 -0.66 29.61
N GLU A 112 -27.84 -0.98 29.32
CA GLU A 112 -27.02 -1.89 30.11
C GLU A 112 -26.43 -1.25 31.38
N PRO A 113 -26.12 -2.05 32.43
CA PRO A 113 -25.34 -1.60 33.58
C PRO A 113 -23.96 -1.05 33.18
N LEU A 114 -23.47 -0.06 33.93
CA LEU A 114 -22.21 0.64 33.65
C LEU A 114 -21.01 -0.34 33.59
N SER A 115 -20.46 -0.52 32.40
CA SER A 115 -19.37 -1.46 32.10
C SER A 115 -18.05 -1.11 32.80
N PRO A 116 -17.14 -2.08 33.01
CA PRO A 116 -15.81 -1.81 33.57
C PRO A 116 -15.02 -0.75 32.79
N GLY A 117 -15.14 -0.75 31.45
CA GLY A 117 -14.57 0.26 30.57
C GLY A 117 -15.12 1.66 30.84
N ALA A 118 -16.45 1.80 30.92
CA ALA A 118 -17.10 3.08 31.21
C ALA A 118 -16.78 3.59 32.64
N GLN A 119 -16.68 2.68 33.63
CA GLN A 119 -16.21 3.00 34.98
C GLN A 119 -14.76 3.53 34.96
N ARG A 120 -13.86 2.86 34.24
CA ARG A 120 -12.45 3.25 34.13
C ARG A 120 -12.26 4.56 33.35
N LEU A 121 -13.11 4.84 32.35
CA LEU A 121 -13.13 6.12 31.63
C LEU A 121 -13.57 7.27 32.55
N LEU A 122 -14.61 7.06 33.37
CA LEU A 122 -15.04 8.03 34.36
C LEU A 122 -13.98 8.29 35.43
N ALA A 123 -13.28 7.24 35.90
CA ALA A 123 -12.14 7.39 36.81
C ALA A 123 -11.00 8.21 36.17
N ALA A 124 -10.62 7.90 34.93
CA ALA A 124 -9.61 8.66 34.17
C ALA A 124 -10.01 10.14 33.98
N LEU A 125 -11.30 10.45 33.85
CA LEU A 125 -11.81 11.82 33.87
C LEU A 125 -11.81 12.47 35.26
N GLN A 126 -11.85 11.72 36.36
CA GLN A 126 -11.83 12.26 37.72
C GLN A 126 -10.42 12.50 38.26
N GLU A 127 -9.42 11.73 37.80
CA GLU A 127 -8.02 11.80 38.23
C GLU A 127 -7.33 13.17 38.07
N SER A 128 -7.65 13.95 37.03
CA SER A 128 -6.92 15.18 36.70
C SER A 128 -7.79 16.20 35.94
N SER A 129 -7.51 17.49 36.11
CA SER A 129 -8.11 18.60 35.35
C SER A 129 -7.65 18.66 33.88
N GLU A 130 -6.57 17.97 33.53
CA GLU A 130 -6.03 17.96 32.17
C GLU A 130 -6.98 17.31 31.16
N PRO A 131 -6.86 17.63 29.85
CA PRO A 131 -7.61 16.96 28.80
C PRO A 131 -7.40 15.43 28.82
N LEU A 132 -8.45 14.70 28.47
CA LEU A 132 -8.39 13.25 28.21
C LEU A 132 -8.69 13.01 26.74
N TYR A 133 -7.69 12.55 26.01
CA TYR A 133 -7.78 12.18 24.61
C TYR A 133 -8.36 10.77 24.51
N VAL A 134 -9.35 10.60 23.63
CA VAL A 134 -10.08 9.34 23.44
C VAL A 134 -10.04 8.95 21.97
N PRO A 135 -8.97 8.25 21.53
CA PRO A 135 -8.96 7.53 20.26
C PRO A 135 -10.01 6.42 20.29
N VAL A 136 -10.89 6.41 19.28
CA VAL A 136 -11.92 5.39 19.11
C VAL A 136 -11.75 4.78 17.72
N TRP A 137 -11.37 3.51 17.74
CA TRP A 137 -11.09 2.69 16.57
C TRP A 137 -12.42 2.05 16.13
N GLY A 138 -13.07 1.35 17.07
CA GLY A 138 -14.40 0.77 16.91
C GLY A 138 -15.59 1.68 17.25
N GLY A 139 -16.60 1.09 17.90
CA GLY A 139 -17.79 1.81 18.37
C GLY A 139 -17.56 2.56 19.68
N VAL A 140 -18.20 3.71 19.80
CA VAL A 140 -18.04 4.66 20.91
C VAL A 140 -19.06 4.43 22.04
N ASN A 141 -19.79 3.31 22.01
CA ASN A 141 -20.82 2.93 23.00
C ASN A 141 -20.34 2.97 24.46
N THR A 142 -19.08 2.62 24.73
CA THR A 142 -18.46 2.69 26.07
C THR A 142 -18.40 4.12 26.60
N LEU A 143 -18.00 5.09 25.75
CA LEU A 143 -18.03 6.51 26.10
C LEU A 143 -19.48 7.03 26.17
N ALA A 144 -20.37 6.57 25.28
CA ALA A 144 -21.79 6.92 25.32
C ALA A 144 -22.45 6.55 26.66
N GLN A 145 -22.13 5.35 27.18
CA GLN A 145 -22.58 4.86 28.49
C GLN A 145 -22.01 5.71 29.64
N ALA A 146 -20.72 6.04 29.61
CA ALA A 146 -20.08 6.93 30.58
C ALA A 146 -20.72 8.34 30.59
N LEU A 147 -20.98 8.92 29.41
CA LEU A 147 -21.60 10.24 29.26
C LEU A 147 -23.06 10.27 29.75
N LYS A 148 -23.82 9.19 29.51
CA LYS A 148 -25.17 9.01 30.07
C LYS A 148 -25.12 8.99 31.60
N PHE A 149 -24.30 8.10 32.18
CA PHE A 149 -24.16 7.98 33.63
C PHE A 149 -23.73 9.30 34.27
N LEU A 150 -22.71 9.97 33.74
CA LEU A 150 -22.26 11.30 34.18
C LEU A 150 -23.40 12.33 34.18
N SER A 151 -24.28 12.30 33.17
CA SER A 151 -25.42 13.22 33.04
C SER A 151 -26.59 12.87 33.96
N GLU A 152 -26.66 11.62 34.45
CA GLU A 152 -27.67 11.11 35.38
C GLU A 152 -27.23 11.26 36.85
N THR A 153 -25.92 11.22 37.15
CA THR A 153 -25.40 11.22 38.53
C THR A 153 -24.76 12.52 39.00
N SER A 154 -24.18 13.33 38.10
CA SER A 154 -23.51 14.60 38.45
C SER A 154 -24.38 15.82 38.17
N SER A 155 -24.03 16.95 38.79
CA SER A 155 -24.74 18.21 38.51
C SER A 155 -24.50 18.68 37.07
N LYS A 156 -25.46 19.40 36.45
CA LYS A 156 -25.33 19.86 35.04
C LYS A 156 -24.04 20.64 34.76
N LYS A 157 -23.57 21.43 35.73
CA LYS A 157 -22.31 22.21 35.64
C LYS A 157 -21.10 21.28 35.67
N GLU A 158 -21.05 20.37 36.63
CA GLU A 158 -19.99 19.39 36.82
C GLU A 158 -19.88 18.43 35.63
N ALA A 159 -20.99 17.89 35.14
CA ALA A 159 -21.03 17.07 33.93
C ALA A 159 -20.47 17.81 32.71
N ALA A 160 -20.84 19.09 32.51
CA ALA A 160 -20.27 19.93 31.45
C ALA A 160 -18.77 20.20 31.64
N THR A 161 -18.32 20.54 32.85
CA THR A 161 -16.89 20.70 33.17
C THR A 161 -16.10 19.41 32.94
N MET A 162 -16.70 18.25 33.23
CA MET A 162 -16.08 16.96 32.98
C MET A 162 -16.00 16.64 31.48
N ARG A 163 -17.07 16.89 30.70
CA ARG A 163 -17.12 16.70 29.24
C ARG A 163 -16.16 17.63 28.48
N ALA A 164 -16.02 18.89 28.89
CA ALA A 164 -15.20 19.89 28.18
C ALA A 164 -13.71 19.52 28.07
N ARG A 165 -13.24 18.58 28.89
CA ARG A 165 -11.86 18.03 28.86
C ARG A 165 -11.70 16.84 27.91
N LEU A 166 -12.78 16.24 27.41
CA LEU A 166 -12.69 15.16 26.41
C LEU A 166 -12.15 15.71 25.09
N ARG A 167 -11.28 14.94 24.43
CA ARG A 167 -10.80 15.15 23.07
C ARG A 167 -11.01 13.84 22.31
N VAL A 168 -12.22 13.65 21.78
CA VAL A 168 -12.64 12.40 21.11
C VAL A 168 -12.20 12.44 19.66
N TYR A 169 -11.68 11.32 19.15
CA TYR A 169 -11.41 11.12 17.72
C TYR A 169 -11.99 9.76 17.33
N THR A 170 -12.93 9.71 16.37
CA THR A 170 -13.52 8.46 15.90
C THR A 170 -13.14 8.14 14.45
N ILE A 171 -12.79 6.88 14.22
CA ILE A 171 -12.56 6.33 12.89
C ILE A 171 -13.94 6.02 12.28
N SER A 172 -14.49 7.00 11.56
CA SER A 172 -15.73 6.90 10.79
C SER A 172 -17.01 6.51 11.57
N ASP A 173 -17.10 6.83 12.88
CA ASP A 173 -18.30 6.62 13.73
C ASP A 173 -18.90 5.19 13.58
N GLN A 174 -18.14 4.15 13.93
CA GLN A 174 -18.50 2.74 13.66
C GLN A 174 -19.73 2.20 14.43
N ASP A 175 -20.52 3.02 15.12
CA ASP A 175 -21.80 2.62 15.69
C ASP A 175 -22.84 3.78 15.72
N ASN A 176 -24.09 3.45 16.06
CA ASN A 176 -25.17 4.44 16.15
C ASN A 176 -25.15 5.29 17.44
N SER A 177 -24.14 5.14 18.29
CA SER A 177 -23.95 5.95 19.50
C SER A 177 -23.09 7.19 19.25
N GLY A 178 -22.15 7.18 18.29
CA GLY A 178 -21.36 8.36 17.90
C GLY A 178 -22.22 9.53 17.39
N PRO A 179 -23.13 9.31 16.42
CA PRO A 179 -24.12 10.31 16.02
C PRO A 179 -25.03 10.76 17.18
N TRP A 180 -25.29 9.90 18.17
CA TRP A 180 -26.05 10.27 19.37
C TRP A 180 -25.24 11.13 20.34
N ILE A 181 -23.95 10.87 20.55
CA ILE A 181 -23.06 11.73 21.34
C ILE A 181 -23.03 13.12 20.70
N ARG A 182 -22.74 13.21 19.40
CA ARG A 182 -22.69 14.49 18.66
C ARG A 182 -24.02 15.25 18.68
N ALA A 183 -25.17 14.55 18.67
CA ALA A 183 -26.48 15.19 18.81
C ALA A 183 -26.83 15.63 20.24
N THR A 184 -26.29 14.96 21.27
CA THR A 184 -26.66 15.17 22.69
C THR A 184 -25.68 16.09 23.42
N PHE A 185 -24.42 16.10 23.01
CA PHE A 185 -23.30 16.79 23.67
C PHE A 185 -22.43 17.56 22.66
N PRO A 186 -22.99 18.57 21.94
CA PRO A 186 -22.25 19.36 20.94
C PRO A 186 -21.11 20.20 21.53
N ASP A 187 -20.98 20.24 22.86
CA ASP A 187 -19.89 20.85 23.62
C ASP A 187 -18.59 20.00 23.63
N ILE A 188 -18.67 18.69 23.34
CA ILE A 188 -17.52 17.80 23.29
C ILE A 188 -16.65 18.09 22.06
N PHE A 189 -15.33 18.19 22.25
CA PHE A 189 -14.37 18.19 21.14
C PHE A 189 -14.39 16.80 20.49
N TYR A 190 -14.86 16.71 19.25
CA TYR A 190 -15.11 15.44 18.55
C TYR A 190 -14.62 15.50 17.11
N VAL A 191 -13.62 14.69 16.76
CA VAL A 191 -13.06 14.58 15.41
C VAL A 191 -13.68 13.36 14.71
N VAL A 192 -14.18 13.53 13.48
CA VAL A 192 -14.82 12.43 12.74
C VAL A 192 -14.80 12.63 11.22
N SER A 193 -14.49 11.57 10.47
CA SER A 193 -14.79 11.48 9.03
C SER A 193 -16.28 11.21 8.81
N ALA A 194 -17.12 12.23 8.95
CA ALA A 194 -18.58 12.10 8.81
C ALA A 194 -18.99 11.88 7.34
N HIS A 195 -19.33 10.64 6.99
CA HIS A 195 -19.77 10.23 5.65
C HIS A 195 -21.04 9.36 5.67
N GLY A 196 -21.61 9.05 4.50
CA GLY A 196 -22.75 8.13 4.40
C GLY A 196 -22.39 6.69 4.82
N TRP A 197 -23.40 5.87 5.10
CA TRP A 197 -23.18 4.45 5.42
C TRP A 197 -22.42 3.74 4.28
N ASN A 198 -21.39 2.97 4.64
CA ASN A 198 -20.47 2.29 3.74
C ASN A 198 -19.74 3.20 2.72
N GLN A 199 -19.61 4.51 3.01
CA GLN A 199 -18.85 5.46 2.17
C GLN A 199 -17.44 5.72 2.70
N TYR A 200 -16.76 4.68 3.19
CA TYR A 200 -15.40 4.76 3.76
C TYR A 200 -14.35 5.37 2.83
N SER A 201 -14.60 5.44 1.51
CA SER A 201 -13.79 6.19 0.55
C SER A 201 -13.66 7.69 0.86
N GLN A 202 -14.54 8.22 1.72
CA GLN A 202 -14.54 9.58 2.29
C GLN A 202 -13.89 9.64 3.70
N GLY A 203 -13.24 8.57 4.15
CA GLY A 203 -12.41 8.53 5.34
C GLY A 203 -11.03 9.11 5.05
N SER A 204 -10.62 10.16 5.77
CA SER A 204 -9.28 10.76 5.65
C SER A 204 -8.19 9.78 6.08
N TRP A 205 -8.50 8.93 7.06
CA TRP A 205 -7.67 7.83 7.55
C TRP A 205 -7.19 6.86 6.46
N LEU A 206 -7.89 6.76 5.31
CA LEU A 206 -7.38 6.03 4.14
C LEU A 206 -6.04 6.56 3.61
N GLY A 207 -5.66 7.80 3.94
CA GLY A 207 -4.31 8.32 3.67
C GLY A 207 -3.20 7.50 4.35
N MET A 208 -3.49 6.77 5.43
CA MET A 208 -2.55 5.87 6.09
C MET A 208 -2.29 4.58 5.30
N ASN A 209 -3.22 4.15 4.45
CA ASN A 209 -3.20 2.82 3.82
C ASN A 209 -3.22 2.89 2.27
N ALA A 210 -3.31 1.72 1.62
CA ALA A 210 -3.27 1.63 0.15
C ALA A 210 -4.45 2.34 -0.56
N GLY A 211 -5.55 2.63 0.16
CA GLY A 211 -6.72 3.38 -0.31
C GLY A 211 -6.55 4.90 -0.38
N ALA A 212 -5.33 5.41 -0.18
CA ALA A 212 -4.98 6.83 -0.26
C ALA A 212 -5.29 7.46 -1.64
N GLY A 213 -5.11 6.70 -2.73
CA GLY A 213 -5.42 7.11 -4.10
C GLY A 213 -4.29 6.82 -5.11
N GLU A 214 -4.49 7.24 -6.36
CA GLU A 214 -3.43 7.26 -7.38
C GLU A 214 -2.30 8.22 -6.97
N GLY A 215 -1.08 7.99 -7.46
CA GLY A 215 0.07 8.89 -7.29
C GLY A 215 0.77 8.81 -5.93
N VAL A 216 0.28 8.01 -4.98
CA VAL A 216 0.86 7.83 -3.64
C VAL A 216 1.79 6.61 -3.59
N ASP A 217 2.92 6.70 -2.88
CA ASP A 217 3.79 5.54 -2.67
C ASP A 217 3.15 4.52 -1.71
N ASN A 218 2.64 3.42 -2.25
CA ASN A 218 2.05 2.33 -1.47
C ASN A 218 3.07 1.29 -1.00
N THR A 219 4.37 1.37 -1.33
CA THR A 219 5.35 0.32 -0.98
C THR A 219 5.47 0.09 0.52
N LYS A 220 5.59 1.17 1.32
CA LYS A 220 5.72 1.14 2.78
C LYS A 220 4.42 0.79 3.54
N VAL A 221 3.31 0.51 2.85
CA VAL A 221 2.04 0.05 3.48
C VAL A 221 1.62 -1.36 3.08
N LEU A 222 2.48 -2.08 2.36
CA LEU A 222 2.21 -3.43 1.87
C LEU A 222 3.00 -4.49 2.65
N ASN A 223 2.40 -5.67 2.77
CA ASN A 223 2.95 -6.83 3.48
C ASN A 223 4.44 -7.14 3.18
N PRO A 224 4.99 -6.99 1.95
CA PRO A 224 6.42 -7.24 1.70
C PRO A 224 7.36 -6.28 2.46
N TRP A 225 7.01 -5.00 2.59
CA TRP A 225 7.80 -4.03 3.35
C TRP A 225 7.58 -4.24 4.86
N LEU A 226 6.32 -4.40 5.29
CA LEU A 226 5.98 -4.64 6.69
C LEU A 226 6.67 -5.90 7.24
N ARG A 227 6.79 -6.98 6.46
CA ARG A 227 7.56 -8.19 6.85
C ARG A 227 9.05 -7.94 7.06
N LYS A 228 9.65 -7.03 6.29
CA LYS A 228 11.09 -6.72 6.36
C LYS A 228 11.42 -5.73 7.48
N HIS A 229 10.51 -4.81 7.80
CA HIS A 229 10.80 -3.66 8.67
C HIS A 229 10.00 -3.62 9.97
N ILE A 230 8.80 -4.21 10.02
CA ILE A 230 7.87 -4.10 11.17
C ILE A 230 7.61 -5.45 11.85
N GLN A 231 7.40 -6.53 11.10
CA GLN A 231 7.13 -7.87 11.65
C GLN A 231 8.44 -8.59 12.05
N VAL A 232 9.32 -7.87 12.74
CA VAL A 232 10.70 -8.26 13.06
C VAL A 232 10.91 -8.43 14.57
N GLY A 233 11.82 -9.33 14.94
CA GLY A 233 12.05 -9.73 16.33
C GLY A 233 10.84 -10.39 17.00
N ASP A 234 11.01 -10.75 18.27
CA ASP A 234 9.97 -11.44 19.05
C ASP A 234 8.67 -10.61 19.12
N PHE A 235 8.77 -9.30 19.38
CA PHE A 235 7.59 -8.44 19.50
C PHE A 235 6.88 -8.23 18.16
N GLY A 236 7.61 -7.83 17.10
CA GLY A 236 6.99 -7.54 15.80
C GLY A 236 6.37 -8.78 15.16
N ALA A 237 7.03 -9.94 15.24
CA ALA A 237 6.54 -11.18 14.67
C ALA A 237 5.39 -11.82 15.48
N GLU A 238 5.33 -11.61 16.80
CA GLU A 238 4.22 -12.11 17.64
C GLU A 238 3.00 -11.18 17.62
N ALA A 239 3.20 -9.86 17.63
CA ALA A 239 2.15 -8.89 17.92
C ALA A 239 1.56 -8.18 16.69
N TYR A 240 2.33 -7.95 15.61
CA TYR A 240 1.84 -7.22 14.42
C TYR A 240 1.37 -8.20 13.34
N PRO A 241 0.05 -8.41 13.13
CA PRO A 241 -0.46 -9.36 12.14
C PRO A 241 -0.31 -8.82 10.69
N PRO A 242 -0.29 -9.70 9.67
CA PRO A 242 -0.29 -9.27 8.26
C PRO A 242 -1.54 -8.46 7.88
N VAL A 243 -1.38 -7.50 6.97
CA VAL A 243 -2.44 -6.70 6.36
C VAL A 243 -3.41 -7.60 5.59
N LYS A 244 -4.71 -7.40 5.80
CA LYS A 244 -5.81 -8.16 5.17
C LYS A 244 -6.76 -7.28 4.35
N PHE A 245 -7.10 -6.09 4.85
CA PHE A 245 -7.99 -5.13 4.19
C PHE A 245 -7.33 -3.74 4.18
N GLY A 246 -7.43 -3.02 5.30
CA GLY A 246 -6.57 -1.87 5.62
C GLY A 246 -5.25 -2.31 6.25
N MET A 247 -4.26 -1.40 6.19
CA MET A 247 -3.13 -1.37 7.11
C MET A 247 -3.41 -0.23 8.08
N GLU A 248 -3.42 -0.51 9.39
CA GLU A 248 -3.51 0.49 10.45
C GLU A 248 -4.54 1.60 10.20
N GLY A 249 -5.80 1.23 9.92
CA GLY A 249 -6.87 2.18 9.66
C GLY A 249 -7.04 3.21 10.78
N ASP A 250 -6.81 2.78 12.02
CA ASP A 250 -7.13 3.57 13.21
C ASP A 250 -6.00 4.43 13.75
N THR A 251 -4.75 4.09 13.42
CA THR A 251 -3.54 4.78 13.87
C THR A 251 -3.56 6.33 13.74
N PRO A 252 -4.14 6.94 12.68
CA PRO A 252 -4.29 8.40 12.60
C PRO A 252 -4.95 9.06 13.83
N SER A 253 -5.83 8.34 14.55
CA SER A 253 -6.51 8.82 15.76
C SER A 253 -5.58 9.18 16.92
N PHE A 254 -4.36 8.63 16.97
CA PHE A 254 -3.32 9.02 17.93
C PHE A 254 -2.07 9.64 17.29
N LEU A 255 -1.83 9.50 15.97
CA LEU A 255 -0.67 10.12 15.31
C LEU A 255 -0.67 11.66 15.38
N TRP A 256 -1.82 12.31 15.56
CA TRP A 256 -1.91 13.75 15.83
C TRP A 256 -1.32 14.15 17.20
N LEU A 257 -1.17 13.20 18.13
CA LEU A 257 -0.65 13.42 19.48
C LEU A 257 0.86 13.15 19.61
N VAL A 258 1.48 12.50 18.61
CA VAL A 258 2.93 12.26 18.55
C VAL A 258 3.66 13.60 18.48
N GLN A 259 4.58 13.84 19.41
CA GLN A 259 5.14 15.17 19.69
C GLN A 259 6.41 15.40 18.87
N ASN A 260 6.23 15.67 17.57
CA ASN A 260 7.31 15.78 16.57
C ASN A 260 7.55 17.21 16.03
N GLY A 261 7.01 18.25 16.68
CA GLY A 261 7.13 19.65 16.26
C GLY A 261 6.27 20.09 15.07
N LEU A 262 5.75 19.15 14.28
CA LEU A 262 4.72 19.40 13.26
C LEU A 262 3.32 19.29 13.86
N ASN A 263 3.07 18.21 14.59
CA ASN A 263 1.82 17.96 15.31
C ASN A 263 1.65 18.91 16.50
N HIS A 264 0.42 19.38 16.74
CA HIS A 264 0.08 20.10 17.96
C HIS A 264 -1.25 19.60 18.57
N ARG A 265 -1.17 19.07 19.79
CA ARG A 265 -2.27 18.35 20.47
C ARG A 265 -3.57 19.16 20.65
N ASP A 266 -3.48 20.48 20.70
CA ASP A 266 -4.64 21.37 20.84
C ASP A 266 -5.06 22.04 19.51
N ARG A 267 -4.36 21.78 18.39
CA ARG A 267 -4.57 22.43 17.07
C ARG A 267 -4.59 21.41 15.92
N ILE A 268 -5.59 20.54 15.93
CA ILE A 268 -5.83 19.56 14.86
C ILE A 268 -6.19 20.21 13.50
N ASP A 269 -6.50 21.51 13.50
CA ASP A 269 -6.71 22.34 12.33
C ASP A 269 -5.41 22.78 11.64
N TRP A 270 -4.25 22.60 12.28
CA TRP A 270 -2.93 22.79 11.67
C TRP A 270 -2.48 21.57 10.85
N GLY A 271 -3.00 20.38 11.15
CA GLY A 271 -2.63 19.15 10.47
C GLY A 271 -1.31 18.57 10.94
N GLY A 272 -0.98 17.40 10.40
CA GLY A 272 0.19 16.61 10.79
C GLY A 272 -0.05 15.13 10.53
N TRP A 273 0.65 14.25 11.25
CA TRP A 273 0.63 12.81 10.98
C TRP A 273 -0.74 12.15 11.18
N GLY A 274 -1.59 12.69 12.05
CA GLY A 274 -2.99 12.27 12.21
C GLY A 274 -3.96 12.83 11.16
N GLY A 275 -3.50 13.69 10.26
CA GLY A 275 -4.33 14.42 9.29
C GLY A 275 -4.76 15.79 9.80
N ARG A 276 -5.60 16.48 9.01
CA ARG A 276 -6.06 17.85 9.31
C ARG A 276 -7.58 17.93 9.31
N TYR A 277 -8.13 18.55 10.34
CA TYR A 277 -9.58 18.62 10.55
C TYR A 277 -10.00 20.02 10.96
N THR A 278 -11.05 20.53 10.30
CA THR A 278 -11.61 21.87 10.56
C THR A 278 -13.03 21.73 11.08
N ARG A 279 -13.44 22.63 11.98
CA ARG A 279 -14.87 22.72 12.32
C ARG A 279 -15.69 23.09 11.08
N PRO A 280 -16.84 22.46 10.82
CA PRO A 280 -17.81 22.98 9.86
C PRO A 280 -18.16 24.42 10.26
N GLN A 281 -18.16 25.34 9.29
CA GLN A 281 -18.57 26.71 9.54
C GLN A 281 -20.08 26.72 9.85
N ALA A 282 -20.41 26.84 11.13
CA ALA A 282 -21.71 27.36 11.52
C ALA A 282 -21.82 28.78 10.96
N ASP A 283 -22.94 29.10 10.33
CA ASP A 283 -23.21 30.44 9.80
C ASP A 283 -23.51 31.37 10.98
N SER A 284 -22.44 31.93 11.56
CA SER A 284 -22.47 32.77 12.77
C SER A 284 -23.31 34.04 12.62
N ASP A 285 -23.60 34.40 11.37
CA ASP A 285 -24.38 35.56 11.00
C ASP A 285 -25.90 35.24 10.96
N LEU A 286 -26.27 33.98 11.25
CA LEU A 286 -27.64 33.53 11.52
C LEU A 286 -27.83 33.26 13.03
N ASP A 287 -28.69 34.05 13.67
CA ASP A 287 -29.04 34.09 15.11
C ASP A 287 -29.47 32.75 15.79
N ASN A 288 -29.45 31.61 15.08
CA ASN A 288 -29.89 30.30 15.57
C ASN A 288 -28.91 29.15 15.22
N GLY A 289 -27.67 29.45 14.84
CA GLY A 289 -26.64 28.43 14.60
C GLY A 289 -26.25 27.67 15.88
N ILE A 290 -26.15 26.34 15.80
CA ILE A 290 -25.58 25.53 16.87
C ILE A 290 -24.05 25.54 16.71
N ASP A 291 -23.33 26.21 17.61
CA ASP A 291 -21.88 26.04 17.73
C ASP A 291 -21.58 24.60 18.17
N MET A 292 -21.03 23.81 17.26
CA MET A 292 -20.60 22.45 17.50
C MET A 292 -19.09 22.41 17.62
N ASN A 293 -18.58 21.85 18.71
CA ASN A 293 -17.15 21.60 18.92
C ASN A 293 -16.65 20.37 18.12
N HIS A 294 -17.26 20.11 16.95
CA HIS A 294 -16.99 18.95 16.10
C HIS A 294 -16.11 19.34 14.92
N PHE A 295 -15.13 18.51 14.60
CA PHE A 295 -14.13 18.72 13.56
C PHE A 295 -14.28 17.63 12.48
N HIS A 296 -14.42 18.04 11.23
CA HIS A 296 -14.56 17.16 10.07
C HIS A 296 -13.35 17.31 9.14
N ASN A 297 -13.20 16.37 8.20
CA ASN A 297 -12.14 16.35 7.18
C ASN A 297 -11.86 17.75 6.59
N ALA A 298 -10.62 18.24 6.70
CA ALA A 298 -10.10 19.28 5.82
C ALA A 298 -9.44 18.62 4.58
N SER A 299 -9.02 19.43 3.60
CA SER A 299 -8.25 18.98 2.43
C SER A 299 -7.05 19.91 2.22
N ASP A 300 -5.87 19.33 1.98
CA ASP A 300 -4.69 20.08 1.53
C ASP A 300 -4.69 20.17 0.00
N PHE A 301 -4.14 21.26 -0.53
CA PHE A 301 -4.19 21.58 -1.96
C PHE A 301 -2.80 21.52 -2.61
N GLY A 302 -2.77 21.11 -3.88
CA GLY A 302 -1.56 21.11 -4.69
C GLY A 302 -0.49 20.05 -4.34
N VAL A 303 -0.76 19.11 -3.43
CA VAL A 303 0.23 18.10 -2.96
C VAL A 303 0.73 17.23 -4.12
N LEU A 304 2.04 17.15 -4.33
CA LEU A 304 2.63 16.43 -5.46
C LEU A 304 2.69 14.92 -5.23
N GLY A 305 2.20 14.12 -6.18
CA GLY A 305 2.35 12.66 -6.21
C GLY A 305 3.60 12.20 -6.96
N LEU A 306 3.96 10.92 -6.83
CA LEU A 306 5.10 10.29 -7.51
C LEU A 306 5.00 10.31 -9.04
N ASP A 307 3.79 10.45 -9.58
CA ASP A 307 3.54 10.57 -11.02
C ASP A 307 3.69 12.01 -11.56
N GLY A 308 4.06 12.96 -10.70
CA GLY A 308 4.22 14.37 -11.03
C GLY A 308 2.90 15.16 -11.13
N LYS A 309 1.74 14.55 -10.84
CA LYS A 309 0.47 15.29 -10.74
C LYS A 309 0.34 15.94 -9.36
N ARG A 310 -0.39 17.05 -9.30
CA ARG A 310 -0.80 17.68 -8.04
C ARG A 310 -2.21 17.20 -7.65
N TYR A 311 -2.34 16.71 -6.44
CA TYR A 311 -3.56 16.18 -5.81
C TYR A 311 -4.15 17.19 -4.83
N SER A 312 -5.44 17.09 -4.54
CA SER A 312 -6.13 17.96 -3.57
C SER A 312 -7.35 17.24 -3.00
N ASP A 313 -7.17 16.62 -1.84
CA ASP A 313 -8.16 15.73 -1.23
C ASP A 313 -7.94 15.58 0.28
N HIS A 314 -8.96 15.17 1.03
CA HIS A 314 -8.90 14.99 2.47
C HIS A 314 -7.85 13.97 2.93
N LYS A 315 -7.53 12.97 2.11
CA LYS A 315 -6.48 11.97 2.38
C LYS A 315 -5.06 12.52 2.25
N THR A 316 -4.87 13.57 1.46
CA THR A 316 -3.54 14.21 1.28
C THR A 316 -3.00 14.77 2.59
N THR A 317 -3.89 15.16 3.52
CA THR A 317 -3.54 15.65 4.86
C THR A 317 -2.74 14.64 5.70
N ILE A 318 -2.89 13.33 5.42
CA ILE A 318 -2.14 12.24 6.04
C ILE A 318 -1.04 11.74 5.11
N TRP A 319 -1.37 11.36 3.86
CA TRP A 319 -0.42 10.59 3.05
C TRP A 319 0.86 11.35 2.70
N ARG A 320 0.81 12.69 2.67
CA ARG A 320 1.99 13.56 2.49
C ARG A 320 3.07 13.41 3.57
N TRP A 321 2.72 12.83 4.72
CA TRP A 321 3.66 12.55 5.82
C TRP A 321 4.03 11.07 5.94
N ARG A 322 3.37 10.19 5.15
CA ARG A 322 3.39 8.74 5.37
C ARG A 322 4.78 8.12 5.28
N ASP A 323 5.65 8.69 4.47
CA ASP A 323 7.04 8.27 4.32
C ASP A 323 7.81 8.38 5.66
N ALA A 324 7.68 9.52 6.34
CA ALA A 324 8.26 9.76 7.67
C ALA A 324 7.56 8.93 8.77
N VAL A 325 6.23 8.83 8.71
CA VAL A 325 5.42 8.02 9.64
C VAL A 325 5.81 6.54 9.61
N GLN A 326 6.24 6.03 8.46
CA GLN A 326 6.69 4.64 8.33
C GLN A 326 8.17 4.46 8.71
N ASP A 327 9.06 5.38 8.34
CA ASP A 327 10.47 5.26 8.69
C ASP A 327 10.73 5.45 10.20
N ASP A 328 10.01 6.36 10.88
CA ASP A 328 10.06 6.49 12.35
C ASP A 328 9.53 5.22 13.07
N PHE A 329 8.48 4.58 12.52
CA PHE A 329 7.97 3.32 13.05
C PHE A 329 8.92 2.13 12.79
N ALA A 330 9.60 2.08 11.64
CA ALA A 330 10.63 1.10 11.36
C ALA A 330 11.84 1.26 12.30
N ALA A 331 12.27 2.51 12.57
CA ALA A 331 13.32 2.82 13.53
C ALA A 331 12.94 2.38 14.95
N ARG A 332 11.74 2.75 15.41
CA ARG A 332 11.21 2.28 16.72
C ARG A 332 11.03 0.78 16.81
N MET A 333 10.77 0.08 15.71
CA MET A 333 10.83 -1.39 15.69
C MET A 333 12.27 -1.92 15.85
N GLN A 334 13.30 -1.24 15.33
CA GLN A 334 14.70 -1.63 15.62
C GLN A 334 15.04 -1.44 17.09
N TRP A 335 14.51 -0.40 17.77
CA TRP A 335 14.65 -0.19 19.22
C TRP A 335 14.06 -1.33 20.08
N THR A 336 13.29 -2.27 19.49
CA THR A 336 12.83 -3.48 20.21
C THR A 336 13.87 -4.60 20.20
N LEU A 337 14.80 -4.60 19.23
CA LEU A 337 15.72 -5.71 18.94
C LEU A 337 17.01 -5.68 19.78
N THR A 338 17.41 -4.51 20.27
CA THR A 338 18.66 -4.26 20.98
C THR A 338 18.46 -3.23 22.09
N ASP A 339 19.31 -3.24 23.12
CA ASP A 339 19.42 -2.15 24.11
C ASP A 339 20.64 -1.24 23.86
N GLN A 340 21.36 -1.46 22.75
CA GLN A 340 22.51 -0.67 22.35
C GLN A 340 22.07 0.49 21.45
N PHE A 341 22.10 1.72 22.00
CA PHE A 341 21.76 2.95 21.27
C PHE A 341 22.41 3.04 19.88
N SER A 342 23.69 2.68 19.74
CA SER A 342 24.42 2.77 18.46
C SER A 342 24.06 1.71 17.40
N GLU A 343 23.13 0.81 17.66
CA GLU A 343 22.67 -0.23 16.72
C GLU A 343 21.32 0.09 16.04
N ALA A 344 20.70 1.23 16.36
CA ALA A 344 19.48 1.71 15.73
C ALA A 344 19.53 3.22 15.49
N GLY A 345 18.73 3.72 14.54
CA GLY A 345 18.63 5.15 14.23
C GLY A 345 17.60 5.89 15.11
N HIS A 346 17.80 7.20 15.27
CA HIS A 346 16.95 8.07 16.11
C HIS A 346 16.57 9.37 15.39
N PRO A 347 15.43 10.01 15.75
CA PRO A 347 15.06 11.29 15.19
C PRO A 347 16.06 12.40 15.60
N PRO A 348 16.37 13.36 14.70
CA PRO A 348 17.27 14.47 15.00
C PRO A 348 16.67 15.43 16.03
N VAL A 349 17.54 16.04 16.84
CA VAL A 349 17.13 17.01 17.86
C VAL A 349 17.10 18.40 17.25
N VAL A 350 15.90 18.94 17.05
CA VAL A 350 15.67 20.22 16.38
C VAL A 350 15.94 21.41 17.31
N ASP A 351 16.72 22.36 16.80
CA ASP A 351 16.93 23.71 17.32
C ASP A 351 16.68 24.69 16.17
N ILE A 352 15.82 25.68 16.39
CA ILE A 352 15.64 26.83 15.50
C ILE A 352 15.81 28.11 16.31
N ASN A 353 16.81 28.94 15.99
CA ASN A 353 17.13 30.18 16.71
C ASN A 353 17.33 29.98 18.24
N SER A 354 17.88 28.84 18.67
CA SER A 354 18.01 28.42 20.08
C SER A 354 16.69 28.15 20.80
N HIS A 355 15.59 27.97 20.06
CA HIS A 355 14.38 27.32 20.54
C HIS A 355 14.49 25.82 20.24
N THR A 356 14.69 25.03 21.29
CA THR A 356 14.87 23.57 21.23
C THR A 356 13.60 22.83 21.66
N GLY A 357 13.33 21.67 21.05
CA GLY A 357 12.22 20.80 21.41
C GLY A 357 11.03 20.92 20.47
N VAL A 358 9.84 20.55 20.97
CA VAL A 358 8.67 20.19 20.13
C VAL A 358 7.51 21.18 20.19
N ASP A 359 7.59 22.21 21.04
CA ASP A 359 6.59 23.29 21.09
C ASP A 359 6.76 24.24 19.90
N PRO A 360 5.67 24.78 19.32
CA PRO A 360 5.73 25.61 18.12
C PRO A 360 6.37 26.99 18.39
N LEU A 361 7.37 27.35 17.58
CA LEU A 361 8.04 28.65 17.62
C LEU A 361 7.12 29.78 17.10
N VAL A 362 6.45 30.49 18.00
CA VAL A 362 5.50 31.57 17.65
C VAL A 362 6.21 32.92 17.50
N ILE A 363 6.48 33.30 16.25
CA ILE A 363 7.04 34.62 15.90
C ILE A 363 5.90 35.59 15.54
N LYS A 364 5.96 36.81 16.07
CA LYS A 364 5.06 37.92 15.68
C LYS A 364 5.79 38.84 14.72
N VAL A 365 5.28 38.98 13.50
CA VAL A 365 5.92 39.71 12.40
C VAL A 365 5.06 40.89 11.94
N GLN A 366 5.69 41.95 11.42
CA GLN A 366 4.99 43.03 10.70
C GLN A 366 5.07 42.83 9.18
N PRO A 367 4.10 43.32 8.38
CA PRO A 367 4.17 43.23 6.93
C PRO A 367 5.43 43.93 6.37
N GLY A 368 6.25 43.17 5.63
CA GLY A 368 7.53 43.64 5.10
C GLY A 368 8.74 43.48 6.04
N GLU A 369 8.55 42.90 7.23
CA GLU A 369 9.64 42.53 8.14
C GLU A 369 10.27 41.18 7.73
N VAL A 370 11.60 41.09 7.75
CA VAL A 370 12.35 39.87 7.40
C VAL A 370 12.90 39.23 8.67
N HIS A 371 12.51 37.98 8.93
CA HIS A 371 12.98 37.18 10.06
C HIS A 371 13.87 36.04 9.57
N LYS A 372 15.07 35.89 10.15
CA LYS A 372 15.92 34.73 9.89
C LYS A 372 15.47 33.55 10.75
N LEU A 373 15.29 32.39 10.12
CA LEU A 373 15.21 31.10 10.81
C LEU A 373 16.56 30.39 10.65
N ASP A 374 17.23 30.12 11.75
CA ASP A 374 18.54 29.47 11.79
C ASP A 374 18.43 28.13 12.50
N ALA A 375 18.37 27.05 11.71
CA ALA A 375 18.28 25.69 12.24
C ALA A 375 19.66 25.09 12.60
N SER A 376 20.75 25.87 12.57
CA SER A 376 22.11 25.35 12.72
C SER A 376 22.49 24.90 14.14
N GLY A 377 21.58 24.96 15.12
CA GLY A 377 21.73 24.22 16.37
C GLY A 377 21.40 22.74 16.25
N THR A 378 20.62 22.34 15.24
CA THR A 378 20.11 20.97 15.03
C THR A 378 21.24 19.95 14.82
N TYR A 379 21.08 18.75 15.36
CA TYR A 379 22.05 17.66 15.27
C TYR A 379 21.40 16.26 15.25
N ASN A 380 22.13 15.26 14.74
CA ASN A 380 21.72 13.85 14.75
C ASN A 380 22.37 13.13 15.95
N PRO A 381 21.62 12.65 16.96
CA PRO A 381 22.20 11.99 18.13
C PRO A 381 23.04 10.74 17.79
N ASP A 382 22.76 10.06 16.67
CA ASP A 382 23.52 8.88 16.22
C ASP A 382 24.95 9.21 15.77
N HIS A 383 25.17 10.45 15.32
CA HIS A 383 26.45 10.94 14.78
C HIS A 383 26.95 12.18 15.54
N GLY A 384 26.43 12.41 16.75
CA GLY A 384 26.76 13.53 17.62
C GLY A 384 26.45 14.89 16.97
N HIS A 385 27.38 15.83 17.04
CA HIS A 385 27.21 17.15 16.41
C HIS A 385 27.63 17.17 14.92
N SER A 386 27.66 16.00 14.25
CA SER A 386 27.74 15.94 12.78
C SER A 386 26.51 16.62 12.16
N LYS A 387 26.73 17.27 11.02
CA LYS A 387 25.69 17.88 10.17
C LYS A 387 25.75 17.40 8.72
N ALA A 388 26.68 16.48 8.40
CA ALA A 388 26.84 15.96 7.04
C ALA A 388 25.59 15.20 6.56
N ASP A 389 24.84 14.66 7.52
CA ASP A 389 23.78 13.68 7.32
C ASP A 389 22.38 14.32 7.47
N LEU A 390 22.30 15.66 7.57
CA LEU A 390 21.08 16.42 7.84
C LEU A 390 20.66 17.31 6.65
N GLU A 391 19.48 17.05 6.12
CA GLU A 391 18.83 17.88 5.10
C GLU A 391 17.78 18.80 5.76
N TYR A 392 17.72 20.07 5.33
CA TYR A 392 16.79 21.07 5.90
C TYR A 392 15.85 21.62 4.82
N VAL A 393 14.59 21.21 4.85
CA VAL A 393 13.56 21.64 3.90
C VAL A 393 12.60 22.61 4.59
N TRP A 394 12.60 23.88 4.17
CA TRP A 394 11.65 24.89 4.65
C TRP A 394 10.46 25.01 3.69
N MET A 395 9.24 24.85 4.21
CA MET A 395 7.99 24.93 3.43
C MET A 395 6.98 25.87 4.09
N LEU A 396 6.20 26.59 3.28
CA LEU A 396 5.05 27.35 3.76
C LEU A 396 3.81 26.45 3.72
N TYR A 397 3.34 25.98 4.87
CA TYR A 397 2.13 25.15 4.97
C TYR A 397 0.85 26.02 4.93
N GLY A 398 0.57 26.60 3.75
CA GLY A 398 -0.48 27.60 3.56
C GLY A 398 -1.91 27.07 3.73
N ASP A 399 -2.13 25.76 3.56
CA ASP A 399 -3.42 25.07 3.71
C ASP A 399 -4.11 25.33 5.07
N VAL A 400 -3.31 25.50 6.13
CA VAL A 400 -3.74 25.81 7.50
C VAL A 400 -4.51 27.14 7.57
N ASN A 401 -4.15 28.10 6.73
CA ASN A 401 -4.67 29.46 6.77
C ASN A 401 -5.80 29.73 5.75
N GLY A 402 -6.15 28.75 4.91
CA GLY A 402 -7.24 28.86 3.92
C GLY A 402 -7.04 29.86 2.76
N PHE A 403 -5.98 30.67 2.78
CA PHE A 403 -5.78 31.79 1.84
C PHE A 403 -5.59 31.39 0.36
N HIS A 404 -5.31 30.10 0.07
CA HIS A 404 -5.04 29.61 -1.29
C HIS A 404 -6.16 29.87 -2.31
N PHE A 405 -7.42 30.06 -1.88
CA PHE A 405 -8.56 30.21 -2.79
C PHE A 405 -8.73 31.60 -3.42
N PHE A 406 -8.21 32.66 -2.81
CA PHE A 406 -8.58 34.05 -3.20
C PHE A 406 -7.40 34.97 -3.50
N GLY A 407 -6.16 34.56 -3.28
CA GLY A 407 -4.97 35.38 -3.58
C GLY A 407 -4.81 36.66 -2.74
N ASN A 408 -5.67 36.86 -1.73
CA ASN A 408 -5.74 38.05 -0.88
C ASN A 408 -5.14 37.83 0.53
N GLY A 409 -4.45 36.71 0.76
CA GLY A 409 -3.70 36.49 2.00
C GLY A 409 -2.38 37.27 2.02
N PRO A 410 -1.75 37.46 3.19
CA PRO A 410 -0.41 38.03 3.27
C PRO A 410 0.61 37.12 2.55
N GLU A 411 1.33 37.69 1.59
CA GLU A 411 2.35 36.97 0.81
C GLU A 411 3.61 36.75 1.66
N VAL A 412 3.73 35.56 2.27
CA VAL A 412 4.95 35.14 3.00
C VAL A 412 5.94 34.52 2.02
N LYS A 413 7.16 35.07 1.95
CA LYS A 413 8.25 34.56 1.13
C LYS A 413 9.31 33.91 2.02
N ILE A 414 9.77 32.73 1.61
CA ILE A 414 10.91 32.06 2.23
C ILE A 414 12.09 32.30 1.30
N GLU A 415 13.05 33.11 1.73
CA GLU A 415 14.25 33.45 0.96
C GLU A 415 15.48 32.81 1.61
N ALA A 416 16.27 32.06 0.83
CA ALA A 416 17.53 31.51 1.31
C ALA A 416 18.60 32.60 1.37
N THR A 417 19.06 32.98 2.56
CA THR A 417 20.20 33.87 2.72
C THR A 417 21.48 33.17 2.25
N GLU A 418 22.17 33.72 1.24
CA GLU A 418 23.23 33.02 0.51
C GLU A 418 24.39 32.48 1.39
N LYS A 419 24.96 31.37 0.91
CA LYS A 419 26.13 30.67 1.48
C LYS A 419 25.94 30.11 2.90
N ALA A 420 24.90 29.31 3.06
CA ALA A 420 25.13 27.99 3.65
C ALA A 420 26.23 27.26 2.86
N SER A 421 27.09 26.51 3.54
CA SER A 421 28.02 25.59 2.88
C SER A 421 27.23 24.53 2.08
N GLU A 422 27.65 24.29 0.84
CA GLU A 422 27.28 23.20 -0.07
C GLU A 422 26.09 22.30 0.36
N GLY A 423 24.91 22.48 -0.26
CA GLY A 423 23.91 21.40 -0.29
C GLY A 423 22.42 21.75 -0.22
N ILE A 424 22.00 23.00 0.04
CA ILE A 424 20.57 23.31 0.30
C ILE A 424 20.01 24.31 -0.72
N GLN A 425 18.95 23.89 -1.41
CA GLN A 425 18.13 24.69 -2.32
C GLN A 425 16.65 24.60 -1.90
N LEU A 426 15.93 25.72 -1.92
CA LEU A 426 14.50 25.75 -1.61
C LEU A 426 13.67 25.43 -2.87
N ASP A 427 13.10 24.23 -2.94
CA ASP A 427 12.12 23.82 -3.96
C ASP A 427 10.68 23.89 -3.42
N GLU A 428 9.69 24.09 -4.30
CA GLU A 428 8.26 24.12 -3.95
C GLU A 428 7.69 22.72 -3.66
N SER A 429 8.01 22.21 -2.48
CA SER A 429 7.29 21.16 -1.71
C SER A 429 6.85 19.90 -2.48
N ALA A 430 7.83 19.01 -2.72
CA ALA A 430 7.61 17.58 -2.76
C ALA A 430 8.14 16.95 -1.46
N ALA A 431 7.32 16.96 -0.40
CA ALA A 431 7.75 16.56 0.94
C ALA A 431 7.86 15.02 1.09
N GLY A 432 8.97 14.55 1.64
CA GLY A 432 9.22 13.15 2.03
C GLY A 432 10.56 13.04 2.77
N PHE A 433 10.61 12.26 3.86
CA PHE A 433 11.84 12.00 4.61
C PHE A 433 12.64 10.91 3.90
N LEU A 434 13.35 11.27 2.83
CA LEU A 434 14.00 10.30 1.94
C LEU A 434 15.16 9.51 2.59
N ASN A 435 15.66 9.93 3.76
CA ASN A 435 16.88 9.42 4.38
C ASN A 435 16.68 8.23 5.33
N HIS A 436 16.02 7.19 4.83
CA HIS A 436 16.37 5.82 5.24
C HIS A 436 16.33 4.83 4.08
N THR A 437 15.22 4.78 3.32
CA THR A 437 15.12 3.86 2.15
C THR A 437 15.78 4.37 0.87
N ARG A 438 15.96 5.69 0.67
CA ARG A 438 16.71 6.18 -0.50
C ARG A 438 18.21 5.94 -0.35
N ALA A 439 18.73 5.99 0.89
CA ALA A 439 20.13 5.73 1.20
C ALA A 439 20.56 4.34 0.70
N SER A 440 19.89 3.25 1.12
CA SER A 440 20.28 1.90 0.67
C SER A 440 20.19 1.77 -0.85
N GLN A 441 19.11 2.22 -1.49
CA GLN A 441 18.96 1.99 -2.95
C GLN A 441 19.86 2.90 -3.82
N VAL A 442 20.26 4.08 -3.33
CA VAL A 442 21.29 4.90 -3.99
C VAL A 442 22.67 4.28 -3.75
N GLN A 443 23.00 3.94 -2.51
CA GLN A 443 24.26 3.29 -2.14
C GLN A 443 24.45 1.94 -2.85
N GLU A 444 23.42 1.12 -3.00
CA GLU A 444 23.45 -0.12 -3.78
C GLU A 444 23.78 0.14 -5.26
N ILE A 445 23.25 1.22 -5.86
CA ILE A 445 23.56 1.59 -7.26
C ILE A 445 24.95 2.23 -7.36
N GLU A 446 25.39 3.00 -6.37
CA GLU A 446 26.72 3.60 -6.31
C GLU A 446 27.81 2.54 -6.11
N THR A 447 27.62 1.60 -5.17
CA THR A 447 28.49 0.44 -4.99
C THR A 447 28.45 -0.48 -6.21
N TRP A 448 27.32 -0.65 -6.90
CA TRP A 448 27.27 -1.38 -8.19
C TRP A 448 28.10 -0.65 -9.26
N VAL A 449 28.01 0.69 -9.32
CA VAL A 449 28.84 1.49 -10.24
C VAL A 449 30.32 1.43 -9.87
N GLN A 450 30.69 1.44 -8.59
CA GLN A 450 32.07 1.24 -8.12
C GLN A 450 32.58 -0.16 -8.45
N ALA A 451 31.77 -1.21 -8.26
CA ALA A 451 32.11 -2.59 -8.62
C ALA A 451 32.35 -2.75 -10.14
N LEU A 452 31.60 -2.02 -10.97
CA LEU A 452 31.77 -1.99 -12.43
C LEU A 452 32.95 -1.13 -12.86
N ASP A 453 33.17 0.04 -12.25
CA ASP A 453 34.32 0.90 -12.51
C ASP A 453 35.63 0.15 -12.15
N ALA A 454 35.65 -0.61 -11.04
CA ALA A 454 36.75 -1.51 -10.66
C ALA A 454 36.93 -2.71 -11.61
N TYR A 455 35.84 -3.31 -12.11
CA TYR A 455 35.92 -4.36 -13.11
C TYR A 455 36.55 -3.86 -14.43
N ASP A 456 36.15 -2.67 -14.87
CA ASP A 456 36.69 -2.03 -16.08
C ASP A 456 38.19 -1.65 -15.92
N ASN A 457 38.64 -1.37 -14.69
CA ASN A 457 40.05 -1.22 -14.33
C ASN A 457 40.84 -2.55 -14.26
N GLN A 458 40.17 -3.71 -14.40
CA GLN A 458 40.72 -5.07 -14.19
C GLN A 458 41.02 -5.43 -12.72
N GLU A 459 40.43 -4.70 -11.77
CA GLU A 459 40.58 -4.87 -10.31
C GLU A 459 39.58 -5.92 -9.77
N PHE A 460 39.64 -7.14 -10.34
CA PHE A 460 38.60 -8.17 -10.19
C PHE A 460 38.28 -8.59 -8.75
N GLU A 461 39.28 -8.70 -7.87
CA GLU A 461 39.08 -9.05 -6.46
C GLU A 461 38.35 -7.94 -5.68
N GLU A 462 38.58 -6.68 -6.05
CA GLU A 462 37.95 -5.52 -5.42
C GLU A 462 36.52 -5.30 -5.96
N SER A 463 36.33 -5.50 -7.27
CA SER A 463 35.01 -5.62 -7.89
C SER A 463 34.13 -6.65 -7.19
N LEU A 464 34.65 -7.86 -6.93
CA LEU A 464 33.94 -8.90 -6.17
C LEU A 464 33.61 -8.47 -4.73
N ARG A 465 34.51 -7.77 -4.04
CA ARG A 465 34.23 -7.23 -2.68
C ARG A 465 33.14 -6.17 -2.67
N PHE A 466 33.05 -5.32 -3.69
CA PHE A 466 31.93 -4.37 -3.81
C PHE A 466 30.62 -5.08 -4.16
N PHE A 467 30.65 -6.13 -5.00
CA PHE A 467 29.45 -6.93 -5.27
C PHE A 467 28.95 -7.72 -4.05
N ASP A 468 29.83 -8.21 -3.18
CA ASP A 468 29.47 -8.92 -1.92
C ASP A 468 28.82 -7.99 -0.87
N GLN A 469 28.95 -6.67 -1.02
CA GLN A 469 28.28 -5.65 -0.19
C GLN A 469 26.86 -5.31 -0.69
N ILE A 470 26.44 -5.84 -1.86
CA ILE A 470 25.13 -5.58 -2.48
C ILE A 470 24.22 -6.77 -2.23
N ALA A 471 22.92 -6.53 -2.06
CA ALA A 471 21.94 -7.59 -1.87
C ALA A 471 21.90 -8.58 -3.06
N ASP A 472 21.82 -9.88 -2.74
CA ASP A 472 21.72 -10.98 -3.69
C ASP A 472 20.59 -10.76 -4.72
N THR A 473 20.96 -10.58 -5.99
CA THR A 473 20.02 -10.58 -7.11
C THR A 473 20.58 -11.39 -8.27
N SER A 474 19.72 -11.94 -9.13
CA SER A 474 20.15 -12.79 -10.25
C SER A 474 21.15 -12.09 -11.18
N LYS A 475 21.06 -10.77 -11.36
CA LYS A 475 21.99 -9.97 -12.16
C LYS A 475 23.35 -9.74 -11.49
N ILE A 476 23.37 -9.48 -10.19
CA ILE A 476 24.62 -9.29 -9.43
C ILE A 476 25.36 -10.63 -9.30
N LEU A 477 24.65 -11.71 -8.96
CA LEU A 477 25.21 -13.06 -8.91
C LEU A 477 25.72 -13.54 -10.28
N PHE A 478 25.03 -13.20 -11.36
CA PHE A 478 25.51 -13.43 -12.73
C PHE A 478 26.82 -12.67 -12.99
N ASN A 479 26.91 -11.39 -12.61
CA ASN A 479 28.15 -10.60 -12.75
C ASN A 479 29.31 -11.26 -11.97
N CYS A 480 29.10 -11.64 -10.71
CA CYS A 480 30.09 -12.38 -9.93
C CYS A 480 30.52 -13.69 -10.62
N GLY A 481 29.57 -14.42 -11.21
CA GLY A 481 29.86 -15.61 -12.01
C GLY A 481 30.77 -15.33 -13.21
N VAL A 482 30.52 -14.23 -13.95
CA VAL A 482 31.37 -13.82 -15.08
C VAL A 482 32.76 -13.39 -14.60
N ILE A 483 32.88 -12.74 -13.44
CA ILE A 483 34.19 -12.36 -12.88
C ILE A 483 34.98 -13.60 -12.45
N TYR A 484 34.37 -14.54 -11.73
CA TYR A 484 35.02 -15.81 -11.38
C TYR A 484 35.42 -16.63 -12.62
N ALA A 485 34.59 -16.65 -13.67
CA ALA A 485 34.95 -17.26 -14.94
C ALA A 485 36.11 -16.53 -15.66
N THR A 486 36.19 -15.19 -15.55
CA THR A 486 37.31 -14.39 -16.07
C THR A 486 38.62 -14.69 -15.33
N LEU A 487 38.54 -14.99 -14.03
CA LEU A 487 39.66 -15.45 -13.20
C LEU A 487 40.01 -16.94 -13.40
N GLY A 488 39.27 -17.68 -14.24
CA GLY A 488 39.43 -19.13 -14.43
C GLY A 488 38.89 -20.00 -13.28
N GLU A 489 38.26 -19.41 -12.27
CA GLU A 489 37.65 -20.09 -11.12
C GLU A 489 36.25 -20.61 -11.46
N HIS A 490 36.14 -21.42 -12.51
CA HIS A 490 34.86 -21.93 -13.03
C HIS A 490 34.03 -22.68 -11.98
N ASP A 491 34.67 -23.37 -11.02
CA ASP A 491 33.99 -24.03 -9.89
C ASP A 491 33.18 -23.05 -9.01
N LYS A 492 33.65 -21.81 -8.85
CA LYS A 492 32.91 -20.73 -8.15
C LYS A 492 31.90 -20.07 -9.07
N ALA A 493 32.25 -19.87 -10.35
CA ALA A 493 31.35 -19.31 -11.34
C ALA A 493 30.03 -20.11 -11.44
N VAL A 494 30.12 -21.44 -11.48
CA VAL A 494 28.96 -22.35 -11.49
C VAL A 494 28.08 -22.17 -10.24
N GLN A 495 28.66 -21.99 -9.05
CA GLN A 495 27.89 -21.72 -7.81
C GLN A 495 27.17 -20.36 -7.87
N CYS A 496 27.82 -19.33 -8.41
CA CYS A 496 27.19 -18.02 -8.63
C CYS A 496 26.04 -18.10 -9.64
N TYR A 497 26.19 -18.82 -10.75
CA TYR A 497 25.11 -19.02 -11.72
C TYR A 497 23.95 -19.87 -11.15
N GLN A 498 24.24 -20.90 -10.35
CA GLN A 498 23.19 -21.68 -9.65
C GLN A 498 22.39 -20.81 -8.67
N ARG A 499 23.02 -19.89 -7.94
CA ARG A 499 22.34 -18.89 -7.11
C ARG A 499 21.56 -17.87 -7.96
N ALA A 500 22.08 -17.45 -9.11
CA ALA A 500 21.35 -16.56 -10.02
C ALA A 500 20.07 -17.23 -10.58
N VAL A 501 20.16 -18.51 -10.95
CA VAL A 501 19.07 -19.33 -11.47
C VAL A 501 18.02 -19.71 -10.41
N SER A 502 18.42 -19.84 -9.13
CA SER A 502 17.44 -20.08 -8.06
C SER A 502 16.59 -18.84 -7.75
N LEU A 503 17.11 -17.63 -7.97
CA LEU A 503 16.37 -16.37 -7.90
C LEU A 503 15.56 -16.08 -9.17
N ASP A 504 16.11 -16.34 -10.36
CA ASP A 504 15.41 -16.19 -11.65
C ASP A 504 15.56 -17.44 -12.52
N ARG A 505 14.55 -18.33 -12.44
CA ARG A 505 14.47 -19.58 -13.19
C ARG A 505 14.34 -19.38 -14.70
N TYR A 506 14.00 -18.18 -15.19
CA TYR A 506 13.80 -17.91 -16.61
C TYR A 506 15.00 -17.20 -17.25
N LEU A 507 16.08 -16.97 -16.50
CA LEU A 507 17.29 -16.31 -16.96
C LEU A 507 18.14 -17.23 -17.85
N ALA A 508 17.72 -17.46 -19.09
CA ALA A 508 18.38 -18.37 -20.04
C ALA A 508 19.89 -18.12 -20.19
N ILE A 509 20.34 -16.87 -20.14
CA ILE A 509 21.76 -16.50 -20.22
C ILE A 509 22.60 -17.00 -19.03
N ALA A 510 22.01 -17.18 -17.84
CA ALA A 510 22.70 -17.77 -16.69
C ALA A 510 22.92 -19.28 -16.88
N TYR A 511 21.91 -20.00 -17.40
CA TYR A 511 22.07 -21.38 -17.83
C TYR A 511 23.14 -21.52 -18.93
N PHE A 512 23.16 -20.61 -19.92
CA PHE A 512 24.17 -20.60 -20.98
C PHE A 512 25.59 -20.49 -20.42
N GLN A 513 25.85 -19.51 -19.54
CA GLN A 513 27.16 -19.31 -18.92
C GLN A 513 27.54 -20.40 -17.90
N GLN A 514 26.56 -21.00 -17.21
CA GLN A 514 26.78 -22.20 -16.39
C GLN A 514 27.19 -23.39 -17.27
N GLY A 515 26.57 -23.54 -18.45
CA GLY A 515 26.94 -24.55 -19.46
C GLY A 515 28.36 -24.36 -19.99
N VAL A 516 28.73 -23.12 -20.35
CA VAL A 516 30.11 -22.76 -20.76
C VAL A 516 31.11 -23.08 -19.65
N SER A 517 30.82 -22.71 -18.41
CA SER A 517 31.74 -22.95 -17.28
C SER A 517 31.92 -24.44 -17.00
N ASN A 518 30.85 -25.24 -17.05
CA ASN A 518 30.93 -26.70 -16.95
C ASN A 518 31.69 -27.34 -18.12
N PHE A 519 31.55 -26.82 -19.35
CA PHE A 519 32.33 -27.28 -20.50
C PHE A 519 33.83 -27.05 -20.30
N LEU A 520 34.23 -25.90 -19.76
CA LEU A 520 35.63 -25.55 -19.48
C LEU A 520 36.22 -26.35 -18.29
N LEU A 521 35.38 -26.79 -17.34
CA LEU A 521 35.76 -27.76 -16.30
C LEU A 521 35.92 -29.20 -16.84
N GLY A 522 35.39 -29.49 -18.03
CA GLY A 522 35.36 -30.82 -18.66
C GLY A 522 34.13 -31.66 -18.30
N ASP A 523 33.14 -31.09 -17.61
CA ASP A 523 31.89 -31.74 -17.19
C ASP A 523 30.82 -31.62 -18.29
N PHE A 524 31.12 -32.24 -19.44
CA PHE A 524 30.32 -32.14 -20.66
C PHE A 524 28.86 -32.62 -20.52
N GLU A 525 28.56 -33.53 -19.58
CA GLU A 525 27.18 -33.97 -19.28
C GLU A 525 26.33 -32.83 -18.69
N GLU A 526 26.87 -32.12 -17.69
CA GLU A 526 26.17 -30.98 -17.09
C GLU A 526 26.16 -29.78 -18.05
N ALA A 527 27.22 -29.56 -18.82
CA ALA A 527 27.22 -28.55 -19.89
C ALA A 527 26.08 -28.80 -20.89
N LEU A 528 25.92 -30.04 -21.36
CA LEU A 528 24.82 -30.46 -22.23
C LEU A 528 23.44 -30.24 -21.60
N ALA A 529 23.27 -30.52 -20.30
CA ALA A 529 22.02 -30.27 -19.59
C ALA A 529 21.69 -28.77 -19.53
N ASN A 530 22.67 -27.93 -19.21
CA ASN A 530 22.51 -26.48 -19.12
C ASN A 530 22.21 -25.83 -20.49
N PHE A 531 22.80 -26.32 -21.60
CA PHE A 531 22.45 -25.84 -22.95
C PHE A 531 21.04 -26.29 -23.38
N ASN A 532 20.56 -27.46 -22.95
CA ASN A 532 19.17 -27.87 -23.16
C ASN A 532 18.19 -27.00 -22.35
N ASP A 533 18.48 -26.68 -21.08
CA ASP A 533 17.69 -25.73 -20.30
C ASP A 533 17.69 -24.33 -20.95
N THR A 534 18.84 -23.90 -21.49
CA THR A 534 18.95 -22.63 -22.23
C THR A 534 18.00 -22.59 -23.44
N LEU A 535 17.97 -23.65 -24.26
CA LEU A 535 17.05 -23.76 -25.41
C LEU A 535 15.58 -23.81 -24.98
N LEU A 536 15.27 -24.47 -23.85
CA LEU A 536 13.93 -24.47 -23.25
C LEU A 536 13.49 -23.05 -22.84
N TYR A 537 14.38 -22.27 -22.21
CA TYR A 537 14.09 -20.90 -21.77
C TYR A 537 14.19 -19.84 -22.88
N LEU A 538 14.84 -20.13 -24.00
CA LEU A 538 14.65 -19.40 -25.27
C LEU A 538 13.22 -19.57 -25.83
N ARG A 539 12.48 -20.60 -25.42
CA ARG A 539 11.06 -20.84 -25.76
C ARG A 539 10.77 -20.89 -27.28
N GLY A 540 11.74 -21.34 -28.08
CA GLY A 540 11.64 -21.38 -29.55
C GLY A 540 11.87 -20.04 -30.26
N ASN A 541 12.31 -19.00 -29.55
CA ASN A 541 12.79 -17.76 -30.19
C ASN A 541 14.23 -17.95 -30.70
N THR A 542 14.53 -17.42 -31.89
CA THR A 542 15.88 -17.48 -32.48
C THR A 542 16.92 -16.62 -31.76
N SER A 543 16.47 -15.68 -30.92
CA SER A 543 17.34 -14.94 -30.01
C SER A 543 16.58 -14.24 -28.88
N ILE A 544 17.28 -13.95 -27.77
CA ILE A 544 16.85 -13.01 -26.74
C ILE A 544 17.87 -11.87 -26.65
N ASP A 545 17.37 -10.64 -26.69
CA ASP A 545 18.14 -9.41 -26.48
C ASP A 545 18.07 -8.99 -25.00
N TYR A 546 19.22 -8.87 -24.35
CA TYR A 546 19.31 -8.49 -22.94
C TYR A 546 19.65 -7.01 -22.71
N GLU A 547 19.79 -6.17 -23.76
CA GLU A 547 20.18 -4.76 -23.59
C GLU A 547 19.12 -3.99 -22.77
N GLN A 548 17.83 -4.30 -22.97
CA GLN A 548 16.73 -3.75 -22.17
C GLN A 548 16.83 -4.08 -20.67
N LEU A 549 17.50 -5.18 -20.32
CA LEU A 549 17.73 -5.61 -18.94
C LEU A 549 19.07 -5.12 -18.36
N GLY A 550 19.90 -4.44 -19.17
CA GLY A 550 21.18 -3.84 -18.76
C GLY A 550 22.43 -4.60 -19.17
N LEU A 551 22.32 -5.74 -19.86
CA LEU A 551 23.46 -6.52 -20.36
C LEU A 551 23.54 -6.34 -21.88
N LYS A 552 24.65 -5.79 -22.39
CA LYS A 552 24.85 -5.58 -23.84
C LYS A 552 25.23 -6.88 -24.56
N PHE A 553 24.31 -7.83 -24.55
CA PHE A 553 24.46 -9.13 -25.20
C PHE A 553 23.13 -9.59 -25.79
N ARG A 554 23.19 -10.25 -26.95
CA ARG A 554 22.07 -10.91 -27.58
C ARG A 554 22.44 -12.37 -27.75
N LEU A 555 21.70 -13.25 -27.05
CA LEU A 555 21.90 -14.70 -27.12
C LEU A 555 21.14 -15.24 -28.32
N PHE A 556 21.81 -15.96 -29.22
CA PHE A 556 21.20 -16.58 -30.39
C PHE A 556 21.03 -18.09 -30.20
N SER A 557 19.94 -18.66 -30.72
CA SER A 557 19.68 -20.09 -30.66
C SER A 557 20.77 -20.92 -31.34
N CYS A 558 21.33 -20.43 -32.46
CA CYS A 558 22.45 -21.07 -33.15
C CYS A 558 23.74 -21.16 -32.31
N GLU A 559 24.06 -20.18 -31.46
CA GLU A 559 25.21 -20.27 -30.55
C GLU A 559 25.01 -21.39 -29.51
N VAL A 560 23.79 -21.51 -28.99
CA VAL A 560 23.43 -22.54 -28.00
C VAL A 560 23.38 -23.94 -28.64
N LEU A 561 22.84 -24.05 -29.85
CA LEU A 561 22.85 -25.29 -30.65
C LEU A 561 24.28 -25.71 -31.00
N PHE A 562 25.16 -24.76 -31.39
CA PHE A 562 26.57 -25.03 -31.63
C PHE A 562 27.26 -25.57 -30.37
N ASN A 563 27.06 -24.91 -29.22
CA ASN A 563 27.61 -25.35 -27.94
C ASN A 563 27.10 -26.74 -27.52
N ARG A 564 25.81 -27.01 -27.72
CA ARG A 564 25.22 -28.34 -27.48
C ARG A 564 25.80 -29.40 -28.42
N GLY A 565 26.01 -29.05 -29.69
CA GLY A 565 26.68 -29.88 -30.68
C GLY A 565 28.12 -30.23 -30.28
N LEU A 566 28.90 -29.25 -29.80
CA LEU A 566 30.23 -29.49 -29.25
C LEU A 566 30.20 -30.43 -28.03
N CYS A 567 29.27 -30.24 -27.08
CA CYS A 567 29.11 -31.18 -25.96
C CYS A 567 28.93 -32.63 -26.45
N TYR A 568 28.07 -32.86 -27.45
CA TYR A 568 27.90 -34.19 -28.04
C TYR A 568 29.19 -34.73 -28.69
N ILE A 569 29.93 -33.91 -29.44
CA ILE A 569 31.19 -34.32 -30.09
C ILE A 569 32.29 -34.68 -29.07
N TYR A 570 32.43 -33.87 -28.01
CA TYR A 570 33.35 -34.17 -26.90
C TYR A 570 32.92 -35.42 -26.10
N LEU A 571 31.61 -35.66 -25.95
CA LEU A 571 31.02 -36.91 -25.45
C LEU A 571 31.08 -38.09 -26.45
N ARG A 572 31.78 -37.95 -27.58
CA ARG A 572 31.95 -38.94 -28.67
C ARG A 572 30.68 -39.31 -29.44
N GLN A 573 29.61 -38.53 -29.30
CA GLN A 573 28.33 -38.68 -29.99
C GLN A 573 28.31 -37.83 -31.26
N MET A 574 29.10 -38.23 -32.27
CA MET A 574 29.31 -37.45 -33.49
C MET A 574 28.04 -37.21 -34.31
N GLU A 575 27.12 -38.19 -34.41
CA GLU A 575 25.85 -38.04 -35.16
C GLU A 575 24.95 -36.93 -34.57
N PRO A 576 24.53 -36.97 -33.28
CA PRO A 576 23.78 -35.86 -32.67
C PRO A 576 24.51 -34.52 -32.73
N GLY A 577 25.83 -34.50 -32.52
CA GLY A 577 26.61 -33.27 -32.54
C GLY A 577 26.65 -32.60 -33.92
N MET A 578 26.90 -33.38 -34.97
CA MET A 578 26.86 -32.89 -36.35
C MET A 578 25.44 -32.59 -36.84
N GLN A 579 24.40 -33.13 -36.19
CA GLN A 579 23.02 -32.74 -36.43
C GLN A 579 22.70 -31.36 -35.82
N ASP A 580 23.10 -31.13 -34.56
CA ASP A 580 22.95 -29.83 -33.88
C ASP A 580 23.72 -28.70 -34.60
N LEU A 581 24.94 -28.97 -35.06
CA LEU A 581 25.71 -28.01 -35.86
C LEU A 581 24.98 -27.64 -37.16
N LYS A 582 24.35 -28.60 -37.85
CA LYS A 582 23.57 -28.32 -39.07
C LYS A 582 22.32 -27.47 -38.78
N PHE A 583 21.67 -27.64 -37.63
CA PHE A 583 20.59 -26.75 -37.22
C PHE A 583 21.11 -25.35 -36.86
N ALA A 584 22.25 -25.26 -36.17
CA ALA A 584 22.90 -23.97 -35.89
C ALA A 584 23.27 -23.21 -37.18
N ALA A 585 23.74 -23.90 -38.22
CA ALA A 585 24.04 -23.33 -39.54
C ALA A 585 22.79 -22.82 -40.29
N GLN A 586 21.61 -23.40 -40.03
CA GLN A 586 20.32 -22.93 -40.59
C GLN A 586 19.78 -21.69 -39.86
N GLU A 587 20.14 -21.49 -38.59
CA GLU A 587 19.68 -20.40 -37.74
C GLU A 587 20.70 -19.25 -37.61
N LYS A 588 21.68 -19.13 -38.53
CA LYS A 588 22.66 -18.03 -38.52
C LYS A 588 22.01 -16.66 -38.73
N VAL A 589 22.53 -15.64 -38.03
CA VAL A 589 22.00 -14.26 -38.05
C VAL A 589 23.09 -13.20 -38.24
N SER A 590 24.26 -13.35 -37.60
CA SER A 590 25.42 -12.46 -37.84
C SER A 590 26.46 -13.13 -38.75
N PRO A 591 27.24 -12.38 -39.55
CA PRO A 591 28.42 -12.90 -40.25
C PRO A 591 29.44 -13.56 -39.32
N ASP A 592 29.49 -13.16 -38.04
CA ASP A 592 30.35 -13.82 -37.02
C ASP A 592 30.01 -15.30 -36.81
N HIS A 593 28.82 -15.74 -37.25
CA HIS A 593 28.36 -17.12 -37.12
C HIS A 593 28.89 -18.03 -38.25
N ASP A 594 29.60 -17.50 -39.25
CA ASP A 594 30.13 -18.31 -40.36
C ASP A 594 31.19 -19.33 -39.92
N VAL A 595 31.79 -19.13 -38.72
CA VAL A 595 32.63 -20.12 -38.02
C VAL A 595 31.91 -21.47 -37.80
N ILE A 596 30.56 -21.48 -37.78
CA ILE A 596 29.75 -22.70 -37.68
C ILE A 596 29.92 -23.56 -38.95
N ASP A 597 30.06 -22.95 -40.13
CA ASP A 597 30.24 -23.69 -41.38
C ASP A 597 31.65 -24.28 -41.47
N ASP A 598 32.66 -23.53 -41.04
CA ASP A 598 34.05 -24.01 -40.92
C ASP A 598 34.15 -25.18 -39.94
N ALA A 599 33.49 -25.09 -38.77
CA ALA A 599 33.40 -26.20 -37.82
C ALA A 599 32.71 -27.43 -38.42
N ILE A 600 31.67 -27.27 -39.24
CA ILE A 600 31.03 -28.40 -39.94
C ILE A 600 31.99 -29.03 -40.96
N ASN A 601 32.75 -28.21 -41.71
CA ASN A 601 33.72 -28.68 -42.69
C ASN A 601 34.89 -29.44 -42.03
N GLU A 602 35.33 -29.01 -40.84
CA GLU A 602 36.44 -29.61 -40.08
C GLU A 602 36.00 -30.68 -39.06
N ASN A 603 34.70 -31.03 -39.00
CA ASN A 603 34.11 -31.94 -38.01
C ASN A 603 34.33 -31.50 -36.54
N ALA A 604 34.45 -30.17 -36.35
CA ALA A 604 34.64 -29.47 -35.08
C ALA A 604 35.84 -29.94 -34.21
N ASP A 605 36.87 -30.55 -34.80
CA ASP A 605 38.06 -30.99 -34.05
C ASP A 605 38.89 -29.80 -33.53
N GLY A 606 38.92 -29.64 -32.21
CA GLY A 606 39.67 -28.57 -31.53
C GLY A 606 38.93 -27.22 -31.40
N TYR A 607 37.64 -27.17 -31.77
CA TYR A 607 36.79 -25.97 -31.61
C TYR A 607 36.31 -25.81 -30.16
N THR A 608 36.20 -24.55 -29.72
CA THR A 608 35.74 -24.17 -28.37
C THR A 608 34.32 -23.60 -28.40
N VAL A 609 33.62 -23.66 -27.26
CA VAL A 609 32.25 -23.12 -27.12
C VAL A 609 32.20 -21.60 -27.30
N PHE A 610 31.13 -21.11 -27.92
CA PHE A 610 30.73 -19.70 -27.84
C PHE A 610 30.49 -19.31 -26.37
N SER A 611 30.94 -18.13 -26.00
CA SER A 611 30.78 -17.56 -24.66
C SER A 611 30.59 -16.05 -24.77
N ILE A 612 29.99 -15.44 -23.75
CA ILE A 612 29.87 -13.98 -23.72
C ILE A 612 31.28 -13.38 -23.59
N PRO A 613 31.67 -12.38 -24.40
CA PRO A 613 32.97 -11.74 -24.28
C PRO A 613 33.23 -11.15 -22.88
N VAL A 614 34.48 -11.30 -22.41
CA VAL A 614 34.99 -10.59 -21.22
C VAL A 614 34.80 -9.09 -21.41
N GLY A 615 34.30 -8.39 -20.38
CA GLY A 615 33.87 -6.97 -20.47
C GLY A 615 32.35 -6.77 -20.41
N VAL A 616 31.56 -7.80 -20.72
CA VAL A 616 30.10 -7.68 -20.88
C VAL A 616 29.36 -8.15 -19.61
N LEU A 617 29.02 -7.19 -18.75
CA LEU A 617 28.29 -7.38 -17.49
C LEU A 617 26.91 -6.69 -17.51
N TYR A 618 26.00 -7.08 -16.60
CA TYR A 618 24.81 -6.28 -16.30
C TYR A 618 25.22 -4.95 -15.66
N ARG A 619 24.84 -3.86 -16.31
CA ARG A 619 25.04 -2.49 -15.82
C ARG A 619 23.70 -1.82 -15.47
N PRO A 620 23.64 -0.97 -14.42
CA PRO A 620 22.44 -0.22 -14.12
C PRO A 620 22.10 0.76 -15.25
N ASN A 621 20.81 1.03 -15.45
CA ASN A 621 20.32 1.84 -16.56
C ASN A 621 21.04 3.21 -16.61
N ALA A 622 21.62 3.55 -17.77
CA ALA A 622 22.41 4.76 -17.96
C ALA A 622 21.65 6.05 -17.58
N ALA A 623 20.33 6.11 -17.71
CA ALA A 623 19.54 7.25 -17.24
C ALA A 623 19.52 7.36 -15.70
N LYS A 624 19.46 6.24 -14.98
CA LYS A 624 19.57 6.21 -13.51
C LYS A 624 20.98 6.62 -13.07
N VAL A 625 22.03 6.05 -13.67
CA VAL A 625 23.43 6.41 -13.37
C VAL A 625 23.74 7.87 -13.73
N LYS A 626 23.18 8.39 -14.83
CA LYS A 626 23.33 9.79 -15.24
C LYS A 626 22.63 10.76 -14.28
N ASN A 627 21.52 10.36 -13.68
CA ASN A 627 20.87 11.11 -12.61
C ASN A 627 21.66 11.11 -11.29
N LEU A 628 22.65 10.20 -11.12
CA LEU A 628 23.62 10.23 -10.02
C LEU A 628 24.85 11.07 -10.41
N LYS A 629 25.63 10.64 -11.43
CA LYS A 629 26.92 11.27 -11.79
C LYS A 629 26.79 12.60 -12.55
N THR A 630 25.61 13.03 -13.02
CA THR A 630 25.41 14.38 -13.62
C THR A 630 24.07 15.03 -13.29
N LYS A 631 24.00 15.71 -12.15
CA LYS A 631 23.09 16.86 -12.00
C LYS A 631 23.73 17.99 -11.19
N ASP A 632 24.84 18.50 -11.70
CA ASP A 632 25.27 19.88 -11.40
C ASP A 632 24.17 20.84 -11.89
N TYR A 633 23.36 21.33 -10.96
CA TYR A 633 22.34 22.35 -11.23
C TYR A 633 22.96 23.74 -11.46
N LEU A 634 24.28 23.91 -11.30
CA LEU A 634 25.01 25.17 -11.44
C LEU A 634 25.62 25.42 -12.83
N GLY A 635 25.13 24.70 -13.86
CA GLY A 635 25.39 25.02 -15.27
C GLY A 635 24.89 26.43 -15.64
N LYS A 636 25.74 27.45 -15.42
CA LYS A 636 25.49 28.91 -15.50
C LYS A 636 24.17 29.31 -16.18
N ALA A 637 23.12 29.42 -15.37
CA ALA A 637 21.82 29.92 -15.81
C ALA A 637 21.95 31.34 -16.38
N ARG A 638 21.77 31.47 -17.69
CA ARG A 638 21.83 32.76 -18.38
C ARG A 638 20.47 33.43 -18.27
N LEU A 639 20.44 34.69 -17.83
CA LEU A 639 19.21 35.47 -17.63
C LEU A 639 18.31 35.43 -18.88
N VAL A 640 17.14 34.81 -18.75
CA VAL A 640 15.96 35.05 -19.59
C VAL A 640 14.87 35.54 -18.67
N ALA A 641 14.78 36.87 -18.52
CA ALA A 641 13.77 37.50 -17.69
C ALA A 641 12.37 37.32 -18.29
N ALA A 642 11.37 37.11 -17.44
CA ALA A 642 9.97 37.20 -17.85
C ALA A 642 9.60 38.68 -18.05
N SER A 643 9.71 39.18 -19.29
CA SER A 643 9.31 40.54 -19.65
C SER A 643 7.85 40.60 -20.13
N ASP A 644 7.00 41.18 -19.29
CA ASP A 644 5.68 41.78 -19.56
C ASP A 644 4.65 41.11 -20.48
N ARG A 645 3.41 41.07 -19.98
CA ARG A 645 2.20 40.91 -20.81
C ARG A 645 2.02 42.14 -21.72
N ASN A 646 2.32 42.01 -23.02
CA ASN A 646 1.43 42.44 -24.12
C ASN A 646 2.03 42.26 -25.53
N GLN A 647 1.64 41.17 -26.21
CA GLN A 647 1.19 41.24 -27.61
C GLN A 647 0.49 39.94 -28.04
N SER A 648 -0.29 40.03 -29.11
CA SER A 648 -1.13 38.96 -29.64
C SER A 648 -0.86 38.73 -31.14
N ALA A 649 -1.39 37.60 -31.63
CA ALA A 649 -1.38 37.09 -33.02
C ALA A 649 -0.20 36.18 -33.43
N ASP A 650 -0.61 35.06 -34.05
CA ASP A 650 0.01 34.23 -35.07
C ASP A 650 1.53 33.98 -35.08
N HIS A 651 1.91 32.69 -34.99
CA HIS A 651 2.08 31.87 -36.21
C HIS A 651 2.19 30.36 -35.90
N GLN A 652 2.12 29.55 -36.96
CA GLN A 652 2.37 28.10 -36.95
C GLN A 652 3.90 27.81 -36.97
N TRP A 653 4.31 26.54 -36.85
CA TRP A 653 5.07 25.76 -37.88
C TRP A 653 5.92 24.61 -37.29
N ARG A 654 5.59 23.38 -37.75
CA ARG A 654 6.37 22.14 -37.98
C ARG A 654 7.50 21.66 -37.02
N PRO A 655 7.66 20.33 -36.86
CA PRO A 655 8.84 19.73 -36.23
C PRO A 655 10.08 19.81 -37.14
N MET A 656 11.26 19.76 -36.52
CA MET A 656 12.57 19.77 -37.20
C MET A 656 13.32 18.46 -36.92
N VAL A 657 13.99 17.91 -37.95
CA VAL A 657 14.89 16.75 -37.84
C VAL A 657 16.25 17.24 -37.33
N ILE A 658 16.92 16.42 -36.50
CA ILE A 658 18.33 16.62 -36.16
C ILE A 658 19.13 15.38 -36.59
N ASP A 659 20.34 15.64 -37.08
CA ASP A 659 21.19 14.73 -37.83
C ASP A 659 21.98 13.76 -36.93
N LYS A 660 22.48 12.66 -37.51
CA LYS A 660 23.15 11.56 -36.79
C LYS A 660 24.56 11.31 -37.36
N ALA A 661 25.38 12.35 -37.38
CA ALA A 661 26.69 12.36 -38.04
C ALA A 661 27.81 13.01 -37.20
N ALA A 662 28.23 12.34 -36.10
CA ALA A 662 29.48 12.63 -35.38
C ALA A 662 29.82 11.53 -34.34
N LEU A 663 30.47 10.43 -34.79
CA LEU A 663 31.45 9.59 -34.04
C LEU A 663 31.71 8.26 -34.79
N GLU A 664 32.25 8.34 -35.99
CA GLU A 664 32.87 7.20 -36.69
C GLU A 664 34.29 7.61 -37.10
N GLU A 665 35.31 6.96 -36.51
CA GLU A 665 36.61 6.61 -37.12
C GLU A 665 37.56 6.04 -36.05
N ARG A 666 37.56 4.70 -35.92
CA ARG A 666 38.73 3.89 -35.50
C ARG A 666 38.47 2.42 -35.79
N GLU A 667 38.66 2.03 -37.04
CA GLU A 667 38.69 0.61 -37.41
C GLU A 667 39.87 -0.10 -36.75
N GLY A 668 39.65 -1.32 -36.28
CA GLY A 668 40.64 -2.07 -35.50
C GLY A 668 40.14 -3.46 -35.09
N VAL A 669 40.06 -4.36 -36.08
CA VAL A 669 39.97 -5.84 -36.03
C VAL A 669 39.46 -6.47 -34.71
N SER A 670 38.31 -7.13 -34.77
CA SER A 670 37.74 -7.88 -33.64
C SER A 670 38.68 -9.00 -33.13
N TRP A 671 38.89 -9.03 -31.81
CA TRP A 671 39.73 -10.00 -31.09
C TRP A 671 39.14 -11.42 -31.08
N GLY A 672 37.84 -11.58 -31.38
CA GLY A 672 37.13 -12.86 -31.35
C GLY A 672 37.62 -13.86 -32.41
N ALA A 673 38.10 -13.38 -33.56
CA ALA A 673 38.54 -14.23 -34.66
C ALA A 673 39.92 -14.90 -34.45
N THR A 674 40.63 -14.59 -33.35
CA THR A 674 42.05 -14.95 -33.19
C THR A 674 42.39 -16.03 -32.15
N ASN A 675 41.43 -16.50 -31.32
CA ASN A 675 41.73 -17.35 -30.15
C ASN A 675 40.88 -18.63 -29.99
N LEU A 676 40.10 -19.06 -30.99
CA LEU A 676 39.18 -20.21 -30.87
C LEU A 676 39.82 -21.62 -30.82
N VAL A 677 41.15 -21.74 -30.73
CA VAL A 677 41.87 -23.02 -30.69
C VAL A 677 42.68 -23.16 -29.39
N HIS A 678 42.25 -24.03 -28.48
CA HIS A 678 43.00 -24.43 -27.29
C HIS A 678 43.09 -25.96 -27.18
N LYS A 679 44.28 -26.50 -27.47
CA LYS A 679 44.54 -27.94 -27.51
C LYS A 679 45.00 -28.44 -26.14
N GLY A 680 44.10 -29.04 -25.35
CA GLY A 680 44.48 -29.65 -24.07
C GLY A 680 43.39 -30.12 -23.10
N ILE A 681 42.09 -29.86 -23.37
CA ILE A 681 41.01 -30.23 -22.43
C ILE A 681 40.81 -31.76 -22.41
N THR A 682 40.86 -32.36 -21.21
CA THR A 682 40.57 -33.79 -20.98
C THR A 682 39.49 -33.94 -19.92
N SER A 683 38.59 -34.91 -20.12
CA SER A 683 37.45 -35.17 -19.23
C SER A 683 37.91 -35.59 -17.82
N ARG A 684 37.36 -34.95 -16.79
CA ARG A 684 37.48 -35.42 -15.39
C ARG A 684 36.46 -36.54 -15.13
N THR A 685 36.84 -37.49 -14.27
CA THR A 685 35.96 -38.59 -13.85
C THR A 685 35.32 -38.28 -12.50
N ARG A 686 33.99 -38.29 -12.42
CA ARG A 686 33.18 -37.99 -11.22
C ARG A 686 33.72 -38.60 -9.91
N GLN A 687 33.72 -37.80 -8.85
CA GLN A 687 33.58 -38.27 -7.48
C GLN A 687 32.48 -37.48 -6.74
N HIS A 688 31.44 -38.20 -6.33
CA HIS A 688 30.39 -37.84 -5.37
C HIS A 688 29.97 -36.37 -5.19
N SER A 689 28.91 -36.00 -5.89
CA SER A 689 27.82 -35.15 -5.36
C SER A 689 26.48 -35.81 -5.70
N GLU A 690 25.49 -35.73 -4.81
CA GLU A 690 24.19 -36.37 -5.00
C GLU A 690 23.20 -35.46 -5.75
N PRO A 691 22.32 -36.00 -6.63
CA PRO A 691 21.41 -35.19 -7.43
C PRO A 691 20.19 -34.72 -6.63
N PRO A 692 19.73 -33.46 -6.78
CA PRO A 692 18.49 -33.00 -6.18
C PRO A 692 17.26 -33.71 -6.79
N LEU A 693 16.44 -34.31 -5.93
CA LEU A 693 15.24 -35.06 -6.31
C LEU A 693 14.09 -34.15 -6.77
N ASN A 694 14.02 -33.86 -8.07
CA ASN A 694 12.79 -33.88 -8.89
C ASN A 694 13.04 -33.27 -10.28
N ARG A 695 13.41 -34.10 -11.27
CA ARG A 695 13.51 -33.71 -12.68
C ARG A 695 12.75 -34.74 -13.53
N ASN A 696 11.52 -34.41 -13.93
CA ASN A 696 10.67 -35.30 -14.73
C ASN A 696 11.24 -35.42 -16.15
N VAL A 697 11.81 -36.58 -16.48
CA VAL A 697 12.34 -36.89 -17.81
C VAL A 697 11.21 -37.41 -18.70
N PHE A 698 11.04 -36.81 -19.88
CA PHE A 698 10.23 -37.34 -20.98
C PHE A 698 11.13 -37.73 -22.17
N PRO A 699 10.68 -38.64 -23.06
CA PRO A 699 11.50 -39.17 -24.15
C PRO A 699 11.74 -38.13 -25.27
N PRO A 700 12.78 -38.34 -26.12
CA PRO A 700 13.11 -37.42 -27.20
C PRO A 700 11.98 -37.29 -28.23
N THR A 701 11.72 -36.05 -28.67
CA THR A 701 10.78 -35.74 -29.75
C THR A 701 11.35 -36.10 -31.13
N PRO A 702 10.54 -36.64 -32.06
CA PRO A 702 10.98 -36.96 -33.42
C PRO A 702 11.16 -35.69 -34.29
N PRO A 703 11.95 -35.77 -35.38
CA PRO A 703 12.20 -34.63 -36.28
C PRO A 703 10.99 -34.29 -37.18
N PRO A 704 10.87 -33.03 -37.66
CA PRO A 704 9.87 -32.65 -38.67
C PRO A 704 10.21 -33.19 -40.07
N GLU A 705 9.18 -33.49 -40.88
CA GLU A 705 9.35 -33.94 -42.28
C GLU A 705 9.39 -32.77 -43.29
N ASP A 706 10.10 -32.99 -44.42
CA ASP A 706 10.35 -32.02 -45.47
C ASP A 706 9.09 -31.56 -46.26
N ARG A 707 9.00 -30.26 -46.50
CA ARG A 707 8.04 -29.69 -47.48
C ARG A 707 8.62 -29.74 -48.91
N SER A 708 8.34 -30.84 -49.62
CA SER A 708 8.57 -30.91 -51.07
C SER A 708 7.51 -30.12 -51.87
N VAL A 709 7.86 -29.74 -53.12
CA VAL A 709 7.12 -28.74 -53.92
C VAL A 709 6.78 -29.27 -55.31
N SER A 710 5.51 -29.15 -55.76
CA SER A 710 5.13 -28.53 -57.05
C SER A 710 3.70 -28.86 -57.57
N ASN A 711 3.11 -27.89 -58.26
CA ASN A 711 2.18 -27.94 -59.42
C ASN A 711 1.03 -28.97 -59.52
N GLY A 712 -0.20 -28.52 -59.81
CA GLY A 712 -1.19 -29.39 -60.49
C GLY A 712 -2.70 -29.06 -60.47
N SER A 713 -3.13 -27.95 -61.10
CA SER A 713 -4.42 -27.79 -61.83
C SER A 713 -5.80 -28.29 -61.28
N THR A 714 -6.80 -27.39 -61.43
CA THR A 714 -8.24 -27.64 -61.75
C THR A 714 -9.21 -28.34 -60.77
N ALA A 715 -10.01 -27.49 -60.11
CA ALA A 715 -11.49 -27.40 -60.23
C ALA A 715 -12.45 -28.43 -59.57
N GLN A 716 -13.66 -27.90 -59.29
CA GLN A 716 -14.91 -28.55 -58.84
C GLN A 716 -15.00 -29.07 -57.39
N GLY A 717 -16.09 -28.69 -56.71
CA GLY A 717 -16.77 -29.49 -55.69
C GLY A 717 -18.11 -29.99 -56.25
N PRO A 718 -19.11 -30.41 -55.42
CA PRO A 718 -19.20 -30.26 -53.96
C PRO A 718 -19.77 -31.51 -53.23
N SER A 719 -20.18 -31.29 -51.96
CA SER A 719 -21.24 -32.02 -51.20
C SER A 719 -20.87 -33.27 -50.36
N HIS A 720 -21.72 -33.53 -49.37
CA HIS A 720 -21.51 -34.46 -48.23
C HIS A 720 -22.21 -35.81 -48.43
N THR A 721 -21.73 -36.89 -47.76
CA THR A 721 -22.62 -37.88 -47.10
C THR A 721 -21.94 -38.77 -46.05
N ARG A 722 -22.46 -38.74 -44.82
CA ARG A 722 -22.80 -39.88 -43.90
C ARG A 722 -21.83 -41.06 -43.67
N SER A 723 -21.33 -41.16 -42.43
CA SER A 723 -21.50 -42.28 -41.45
C SER A 723 -22.08 -43.64 -41.94
N SER A 724 -21.65 -44.84 -41.49
CA SER A 724 -21.43 -45.25 -40.07
C SER A 724 -20.85 -46.69 -39.89
N SER A 725 -20.25 -46.97 -38.71
CA SER A 725 -20.17 -48.27 -37.96
C SER A 725 -19.53 -49.52 -38.64
N LEU A 726 -18.78 -50.42 -37.96
CA LEU A 726 -19.05 -51.19 -36.72
C LEU A 726 -17.77 -51.83 -36.10
N ARG A 727 -17.77 -52.05 -34.76
CA ARG A 727 -17.33 -53.23 -33.93
C ARG A 727 -16.10 -54.11 -34.34
N SER A 728 -15.30 -54.72 -33.45
CA SER A 728 -15.20 -54.76 -31.97
C SER A 728 -14.07 -55.72 -31.50
N ALA A 729 -13.41 -55.48 -30.34
CA ALA A 729 -12.89 -56.52 -29.41
C ALA A 729 -12.25 -55.90 -28.14
N ARG A 730 -12.04 -56.70 -27.08
CA ARG A 730 -11.40 -56.30 -25.79
C ARG A 730 -10.74 -57.53 -25.13
N PRO A 731 -9.61 -57.39 -24.43
CA PRO A 731 -9.40 -58.14 -23.17
C PRO A 731 -8.84 -57.19 -22.06
N PRO A 732 -8.36 -57.65 -20.88
CA PRO A 732 -9.17 -57.59 -19.67
C PRO A 732 -8.59 -56.70 -18.55
N ARG A 733 -9.39 -56.50 -17.49
CA ARG A 733 -8.95 -56.00 -16.17
C ARG A 733 -8.90 -57.16 -15.16
N LEU A 734 -8.19 -56.97 -14.06
CA LEU A 734 -8.32 -57.76 -12.84
C LEU A 734 -8.05 -56.85 -11.61
N ASP A 735 -8.77 -57.10 -10.52
CA ASP A 735 -8.91 -56.18 -9.39
C ASP A 735 -7.86 -56.40 -8.27
N LEU A 736 -7.76 -55.44 -7.35
CA LEU A 736 -6.97 -55.56 -6.11
C LEU A 736 -7.65 -54.84 -4.93
N GLU A 737 -8.58 -55.54 -4.27
CA GLU A 737 -9.02 -55.24 -2.90
C GLU A 737 -8.45 -56.30 -1.95
N ARG A 738 -7.56 -55.85 -1.06
CA ARG A 738 -7.10 -56.45 0.21
C ARG A 738 -6.73 -57.95 0.37
N THR A 739 -5.58 -58.11 1.07
CA THR A 739 -5.19 -59.20 2.02
C THR A 739 -4.82 -60.60 1.50
N GLY A 740 -3.67 -61.11 1.98
CA GLY A 740 -3.28 -62.53 1.93
C GLY A 740 -1.81 -62.77 1.56
N ALA A 741 -1.01 -63.40 2.44
CA ALA A 741 0.42 -63.69 2.23
C ALA A 741 0.70 -65.19 2.03
N SER A 742 1.82 -65.56 1.38
CA SER A 742 2.81 -66.53 1.91
C SER A 742 3.92 -66.99 0.94
N LEU A 743 5.12 -67.25 1.49
CA LEU A 743 6.15 -68.25 1.10
C LEU A 743 6.84 -68.07 -0.30
N GLU A 744 8.04 -68.58 -0.61
CA GLU A 744 9.07 -69.37 0.11
C GLU A 744 10.49 -69.01 -0.43
N GLN A 745 11.63 -69.24 0.24
CA GLN A 745 12.26 -70.54 0.54
C GLN A 745 13.01 -70.60 1.90
N GLN A 746 13.46 -71.79 2.30
CA GLN A 746 13.71 -72.16 3.72
C GLN A 746 15.17 -72.45 4.10
N SER A 747 15.54 -72.18 5.38
CA SER A 747 16.26 -73.06 6.34
C SER A 747 16.96 -72.22 7.44
N ALA A 748 17.05 -72.60 8.73
CA ALA A 748 16.38 -73.65 9.53
C ALA A 748 16.46 -73.32 11.07
N THR A 749 15.92 -74.22 11.91
CA THR A 749 16.15 -74.37 13.39
C THR A 749 15.46 -73.45 14.43
N GLN A 750 14.36 -74.00 14.99
CA GLN A 750 13.78 -74.03 16.35
C GLN A 750 14.64 -73.66 17.63
N PRO A 751 14.02 -73.50 18.85
CA PRO A 751 12.66 -73.02 19.24
C PRO A 751 12.67 -72.12 20.55
N PRO A 752 11.72 -72.11 21.55
CA PRO A 752 11.13 -70.83 22.03
C PRO A 752 11.06 -70.62 23.58
N ARG A 753 10.41 -69.53 24.06
CA ARG A 753 9.76 -69.45 25.39
C ARG A 753 8.75 -68.30 25.54
N THR A 754 8.09 -68.22 26.71
CA THR A 754 6.80 -67.54 26.96
C THR A 754 6.76 -66.76 28.30
N GLU A 755 5.67 -66.01 28.52
CA GLU A 755 5.10 -65.52 29.81
C GLU A 755 5.56 -64.19 30.47
N LYS A 756 4.67 -63.19 30.37
CA LYS A 756 3.90 -62.50 31.46
C LYS A 756 4.60 -61.68 32.60
N PRO A 757 3.86 -60.78 33.30
CA PRO A 757 4.42 -59.63 34.04
C PRO A 757 4.15 -59.61 35.57
N ARG A 758 4.61 -58.56 36.29
CA ARG A 758 4.04 -58.10 37.59
C ARG A 758 4.36 -56.63 37.96
N ILE A 759 3.32 -55.88 38.41
CA ILE A 759 3.20 -54.95 39.59
C ILE A 759 4.32 -53.90 39.85
N GLY A 760 4.09 -52.60 40.17
CA GLY A 760 2.91 -51.76 40.51
C GLY A 760 3.40 -50.35 41.02
N THR A 761 2.73 -49.46 41.79
CA THR A 761 1.39 -49.34 42.43
C THR A 761 1.13 -47.90 42.99
N THR A 762 -0.09 -47.33 42.86
CA THR A 762 -0.78 -46.30 43.76
C THR A 762 -0.20 -44.86 43.94
N ARG A 763 -0.94 -43.74 44.19
CA ARG A 763 -2.42 -43.42 44.28
C ARG A 763 -2.75 -41.89 44.26
N THR A 764 -3.91 -41.53 43.68
CA THR A 764 -4.98 -40.51 44.02
C THR A 764 -4.80 -39.39 45.10
N ALA A 765 -5.55 -38.25 45.15
CA ALA A 765 -6.43 -37.47 44.22
C ALA A 765 -7.10 -36.24 44.93
N SER A 766 -7.81 -35.37 44.17
CA SER A 766 -8.96 -34.47 44.55
C SER A 766 -8.77 -33.12 45.32
N GLU A 767 -9.75 -32.23 45.12
CA GLU A 767 -9.84 -30.78 45.48
C GLU A 767 -10.73 -30.51 46.74
N PRO A 768 -11.40 -29.34 46.93
CA PRO A 768 -10.88 -28.05 47.41
C PRO A 768 -11.56 -27.57 48.72
N ARG A 769 -11.09 -26.45 49.33
CA ARG A 769 -11.90 -25.69 50.33
C ARG A 769 -11.43 -24.26 50.61
N GLY A 770 -12.38 -23.43 51.04
CA GLY A 770 -12.23 -22.00 51.33
C GLY A 770 -11.86 -21.60 52.77
N PRO A 771 -12.12 -20.35 53.18
CA PRO A 771 -11.22 -19.59 54.06
C PRO A 771 -11.58 -19.56 55.56
N SER A 772 -10.65 -19.06 56.38
CA SER A 772 -10.91 -18.54 57.73
C SER A 772 -9.89 -17.47 58.14
N THR A 773 -10.34 -16.46 58.88
CA THR A 773 -9.52 -15.36 59.44
C THR A 773 -9.27 -15.55 60.94
N ARG A 774 -8.23 -14.91 61.51
CA ARG A 774 -8.36 -14.07 62.72
C ARG A 774 -7.09 -13.26 63.08
N HIS A 775 -7.27 -12.05 63.64
CA HIS A 775 -6.23 -11.23 64.25
C HIS A 775 -5.88 -11.64 65.69
N GLN A 776 -4.67 -11.29 66.15
CA GLN A 776 -4.36 -10.58 67.41
C GLN A 776 -2.89 -10.05 67.37
N ASN A 777 -2.60 -8.75 67.60
CA ASN A 777 -2.27 -8.07 68.88
C ASN A 777 -0.88 -8.42 69.49
N MET A 778 -0.07 -7.51 70.06
CA MET A 778 -0.02 -6.02 70.07
C MET A 778 1.29 -5.52 70.77
N ARG A 779 1.80 -4.30 70.47
CA ARG A 779 2.82 -3.49 71.22
C ARG A 779 4.28 -4.02 71.18
N GLY A 780 5.33 -3.20 71.38
CA GLY A 780 5.44 -1.73 71.52
C GLY A 780 6.81 -1.25 72.07
N PHE A 781 7.02 0.08 72.17
CA PHE A 781 8.26 0.81 72.59
C PHE A 781 9.45 0.79 71.59
N GLY A 782 10.30 1.83 71.50
CA GLY A 782 10.22 3.18 72.11
C GLY A 782 11.42 4.12 71.81
N GLN A 783 11.10 5.41 71.57
CA GLN A 783 11.88 6.67 71.72
C GLN A 783 13.42 6.76 71.48
N ASP A 784 13.77 7.54 70.44
CA ASP A 784 14.56 8.82 70.44
C ASP A 784 15.40 9.20 71.69
N PRO A 785 16.56 9.86 71.49
CA PRO A 785 16.65 11.23 72.03
C PRO A 785 17.46 12.30 71.23
N SER A 786 16.81 13.44 70.97
CA SER A 786 17.30 14.84 71.15
C SER A 786 18.36 15.42 70.16
N ARG A 787 18.15 16.54 69.43
CA ARG A 787 17.93 17.99 69.79
C ARG A 787 19.25 18.77 70.07
N THR A 788 19.40 20.10 69.94
CA THR A 788 18.41 21.22 70.03
C THR A 788 18.88 22.55 69.41
N PHE A 789 18.00 23.25 68.66
CA PHE A 789 17.87 24.74 68.53
C PHE A 789 18.99 25.54 67.82
N SER A 790 18.77 26.73 67.22
CA SER A 790 17.77 27.84 67.33
C SER A 790 17.68 28.63 65.99
N ARG A 791 16.73 29.53 65.63
CA ARG A 791 15.35 29.90 66.06
C ARG A 791 14.82 31.05 65.12
N GLU A 792 13.51 31.30 65.05
CA GLU A 792 12.83 32.54 64.51
C GLU A 792 12.85 32.78 62.96
N THR A 793 11.91 33.49 62.29
CA THR A 793 10.52 33.94 62.62
C THR A 793 9.68 34.25 61.37
N GLY A 794 8.38 33.94 61.40
CA GLY A 794 7.29 34.64 60.65
C GLY A 794 7.07 34.28 59.16
N GLY A 795 5.82 34.15 58.64
CA GLY A 795 4.52 34.17 59.33
C GLY A 795 3.28 33.90 58.43
N HIS A 796 2.65 32.74 58.61
CA HIS A 796 1.21 32.38 58.46
C HIS A 796 0.28 32.86 57.29
N ARG A 797 -0.35 31.84 56.66
CA ARG A 797 -1.81 31.65 56.32
C ARG A 797 -2.39 32.03 54.93
N ARG A 798 -2.67 30.95 54.16
CA ARG A 798 -4.00 30.46 53.68
C ARG A 798 -4.95 31.32 52.81
N ASN A 799 -5.34 30.66 51.71
CA ASN A 799 -6.70 30.46 51.15
C ASN A 799 -7.28 31.38 50.04
N LEU A 800 -7.67 30.66 48.97
CA LEU A 800 -8.89 30.79 48.14
C LEU A 800 -9.00 31.89 47.06
N SER A 801 -9.64 31.45 45.97
CA SER A 801 -10.13 32.20 44.82
C SER A 801 -11.53 32.77 45.05
N ASP A 802 -11.91 33.83 44.33
CA ASP A 802 -13.29 33.94 43.85
C ASP A 802 -13.42 34.83 42.58
N THR A 803 -14.58 34.75 41.91
CA THR A 803 -14.90 35.48 40.67
C THR A 803 -16.20 36.28 40.83
N SER A 804 -16.26 37.54 40.38
CA SER A 804 -17.52 38.30 40.27
C SER A 804 -17.44 39.46 39.27
N PHE A 805 -18.49 39.62 38.44
CA PHE A 805 -18.84 40.90 37.78
C PHE A 805 -19.66 41.78 38.74
N PRO A 806 -19.81 43.09 38.46
CA PRO A 806 -21.16 43.55 38.10
C PRO A 806 -21.19 44.57 36.94
N GLU A 807 -22.41 44.91 36.50
CA GLU A 807 -22.73 45.79 35.36
C GLU A 807 -23.33 47.17 35.81
N PRO A 808 -24.07 47.93 34.99
CA PRO A 808 -23.72 49.28 34.48
C PRO A 808 -24.33 50.45 35.30
N GLN A 809 -24.18 51.72 34.83
CA GLN A 809 -25.28 52.72 34.76
C GLN A 809 -24.93 54.11 34.12
N TYR A 810 -25.73 54.51 33.11
CA TYR A 810 -26.30 55.85 32.79
C TYR A 810 -25.53 57.12 32.30
N LEU A 811 -26.17 57.75 31.28
CA LEU A 811 -26.33 59.20 30.93
C LEU A 811 -25.28 59.99 30.07
N GLN A 812 -25.52 60.02 28.74
CA GLN A 812 -25.93 61.17 27.87
C GLN A 812 -25.59 62.66 28.24
N PRO A 813 -25.63 63.63 27.26
CA PRO A 813 -25.22 63.62 25.84
C PRO A 813 -24.61 65.00 25.34
N GLN A 814 -24.49 65.19 24.00
CA GLN A 814 -24.60 66.45 23.19
C GLN A 814 -23.39 66.93 22.32
N TYR A 815 -23.68 67.03 21.00
CA TYR A 815 -23.38 68.10 20.00
C TYR A 815 -22.11 68.98 20.06
N GLY A 816 -21.44 69.18 18.89
CA GLY A 816 -20.55 70.33 18.66
C GLY A 816 -19.61 70.28 17.41
N GLN A 817 -20.13 70.54 16.21
CA GLN A 817 -19.37 70.89 14.97
C GLN A 817 -19.28 72.44 14.81
N PRO A 818 -18.72 73.05 13.72
CA PRO A 818 -17.99 72.54 12.54
C PRO A 818 -16.50 73.04 12.56
N ASP A 819 -15.79 73.63 11.58
CA ASP A 819 -15.96 74.11 10.18
C ASP A 819 -14.53 74.41 9.59
N ILE A 820 -14.20 74.75 8.33
CA ILE A 820 -14.92 75.05 7.07
C ILE A 820 -14.15 74.43 5.86
N TYR A 821 -14.81 74.44 4.68
CA TYR A 821 -14.30 74.45 3.28
C TYR A 821 -14.50 73.13 2.48
N SER A 822 -14.99 73.07 1.23
CA SER A 822 -15.22 73.98 0.06
C SER A 822 -14.10 73.99 -1.01
N ASN A 823 -14.35 74.08 -2.33
CA ASN A 823 -15.61 74.12 -3.09
C ASN A 823 -15.38 73.73 -4.59
N SER A 824 -16.10 72.77 -5.18
CA SER A 824 -17.21 72.95 -6.16
C SER A 824 -16.89 73.16 -7.67
N ASN A 825 -17.85 72.80 -8.54
CA ASN A 825 -17.92 72.94 -10.03
C ASN A 825 -17.05 71.98 -10.90
N SER A 826 -17.48 71.52 -12.09
CA SER A 826 -18.81 71.49 -12.76
C SER A 826 -18.82 70.59 -14.02
N ASN A 827 -19.97 69.96 -14.36
CA ASN A 827 -20.36 69.36 -15.67
C ASN A 827 -19.51 68.17 -16.21
N ASN A 828 -19.96 67.30 -17.14
CA ASN A 828 -21.22 67.18 -17.90
C ASN A 828 -21.52 65.72 -18.35
N ASN A 829 -22.78 65.41 -18.70
CA ASN A 829 -23.25 64.28 -19.56
C ASN A 829 -23.01 62.79 -19.10
N ASN A 830 -23.85 61.80 -19.42
CA ASN A 830 -25.32 61.74 -19.70
C ASN A 830 -25.80 60.27 -19.81
N ASN A 831 -27.02 59.93 -19.32
CA ASN A 831 -27.96 58.86 -19.80
C ASN A 831 -27.47 57.39 -20.00
N TYR A 832 -28.26 56.30 -19.92
CA TYR A 832 -29.66 55.92 -19.61
C TYR A 832 -29.61 54.44 -19.14
N ALA A 833 -30.56 53.81 -18.44
CA ALA A 833 -31.73 54.23 -17.66
C ALA A 833 -32.17 53.04 -16.76
N SER A 834 -32.87 53.31 -15.65
CA SER A 834 -33.67 52.27 -14.95
C SER A 834 -34.99 52.02 -15.67
N PRO A 835 -35.78 51.01 -15.25
CA PRO A 835 -37.05 51.39 -14.62
C PRO A 835 -37.22 50.80 -13.21
N GLN A 836 -37.82 51.61 -12.33
CA GLN A 836 -38.41 51.14 -11.08
C GLN A 836 -39.79 50.52 -11.35
N SER A 837 -40.30 49.74 -10.40
CA SER A 837 -41.73 49.78 -10.09
C SER A 837 -41.96 49.72 -8.57
N HIS A 838 -42.84 50.59 -8.09
CA HIS A 838 -43.39 50.55 -6.73
C HIS A 838 -44.35 49.34 -6.61
N SER A 839 -44.60 48.79 -5.43
CA SER A 839 -45.57 49.38 -4.50
C SER A 839 -45.32 49.04 -3.04
N SER A 840 -45.82 49.90 -2.14
CA SER A 840 -46.06 49.55 -0.75
C SER A 840 -47.56 49.57 -0.45
N SER A 841 -48.01 48.64 0.37
CA SER A 841 -49.26 48.68 1.11
C SER A 841 -49.11 47.74 2.32
N GLY A 842 -49.77 48.05 3.43
CA GLY A 842 -49.60 47.29 4.67
C GLY A 842 -50.82 47.35 5.57
N TRP A 843 -50.62 46.93 6.83
CA TRP A 843 -51.57 46.89 7.94
C TRP A 843 -52.58 45.73 7.97
N GLY A 844 -52.42 44.87 8.99
CA GLY A 844 -53.39 43.88 9.47
C GLY A 844 -52.88 43.26 10.78
N ARG A 845 -53.70 43.19 11.84
CA ARG A 845 -53.29 42.73 13.18
C ARG A 845 -54.05 41.47 13.64
N GLY A 846 -53.33 40.35 13.78
CA GLY A 846 -53.71 39.19 14.62
C GLY A 846 -54.88 38.33 14.11
N PRO A 847 -55.26 37.26 14.84
CA PRO A 847 -54.81 36.87 16.19
C PRO A 847 -54.04 35.53 16.27
N ARG A 848 -53.82 35.06 17.50
CA ARG A 848 -53.08 33.84 17.93
C ARG A 848 -53.54 32.52 17.27
N TYR A 849 -52.62 31.57 17.18
CA TYR A 849 -52.90 30.12 17.12
C TYR A 849 -51.97 29.33 18.07
N GLN A 850 -52.40 28.15 18.50
CA GLN A 850 -51.65 27.17 19.30
C GLN A 850 -51.22 25.95 18.44
N PRO A 851 -50.25 25.14 18.89
CA PRO A 851 -49.70 24.04 18.08
C PRO A 851 -50.58 22.77 18.10
N PRO A 852 -50.51 21.92 17.07
CA PRO A 852 -50.98 20.53 17.12
C PRO A 852 -50.04 19.63 17.93
N GLN A 853 -50.59 18.55 18.50
CA GLN A 853 -49.86 17.41 19.09
C GLN A 853 -50.13 16.15 18.23
N TYR A 854 -49.79 14.96 18.77
CA TYR A 854 -50.21 13.61 18.35
C TYR A 854 -49.45 13.07 17.10
N ILE A 855 -49.02 11.81 17.02
CA ILE A 855 -49.32 10.55 17.75
C ILE A 855 -48.03 9.78 18.14
N ASP A 856 -48.06 9.04 19.24
CA ASP A 856 -47.16 7.90 19.53
C ASP A 856 -47.83 6.57 19.10
N GLU A 857 -47.12 5.69 18.39
CA GLU A 857 -47.53 4.29 18.17
C GLU A 857 -46.32 3.36 18.38
N GLU A 858 -46.43 2.48 19.39
CA GLU A 858 -45.49 1.39 19.67
C GLU A 858 -46.11 0.03 19.31
N ASP A 859 -45.22 -0.93 19.01
CA ASP A 859 -45.40 -2.38 19.12
C ASP A 859 -46.33 -3.18 18.18
N GLU A 860 -46.07 -4.50 18.26
CA GLU A 860 -46.83 -5.65 17.77
C GLU A 860 -46.96 -5.88 16.25
N TYR A 861 -46.12 -6.79 15.74
CA TYR A 861 -46.65 -8.00 15.07
C TYR A 861 -45.69 -9.19 15.20
N GLY A 862 -46.23 -10.33 15.62
CA GLY A 862 -45.48 -11.58 15.84
C GLY A 862 -45.27 -12.43 14.57
N SER A 863 -44.46 -13.48 14.72
CA SER A 863 -44.18 -14.49 13.70
C SER A 863 -45.33 -15.47 13.49
N ASP A 864 -45.44 -16.04 12.27
CA ASP A 864 -45.78 -17.45 12.14
C ASP A 864 -45.16 -18.07 10.86
N VAL A 865 -45.03 -19.40 10.83
CA VAL A 865 -44.29 -20.17 9.80
C VAL A 865 -45.15 -21.30 9.23
N CYS A 866 -45.08 -21.55 7.91
CA CYS A 866 -45.43 -22.83 7.28
C CYS A 866 -44.88 -22.95 5.84
N ASP A 867 -44.44 -24.15 5.45
CA ASP A 867 -43.79 -24.47 4.16
C ASP A 867 -44.75 -24.78 2.98
N GLY A 868 -44.25 -24.82 1.73
CA GLY A 868 -45.08 -25.20 0.57
C GLY A 868 -44.49 -25.21 -0.85
N GLU A 869 -43.36 -25.88 -1.10
CA GLU A 869 -42.96 -26.37 -2.46
C GLU A 869 -43.62 -27.76 -2.74
N PRO A 870 -43.68 -28.36 -3.97
CA PRO A 870 -42.83 -28.10 -5.14
C PRO A 870 -43.43 -28.17 -6.60
N LEU A 871 -42.75 -27.53 -7.58
CA LEU A 871 -42.72 -27.84 -9.04
C LEU A 871 -44.06 -27.67 -9.85
N LYS A 872 -44.14 -27.58 -11.20
CA LYS A 872 -43.20 -27.88 -12.33
C LYS A 872 -43.58 -27.14 -13.64
N GLU A 873 -42.61 -26.92 -14.54
CA GLU A 873 -42.63 -26.74 -16.03
C GLU A 873 -43.84 -26.15 -16.82
N GLY A 874 -43.54 -25.28 -17.80
CA GLY A 874 -44.30 -25.13 -19.06
C GLY A 874 -44.70 -23.69 -19.45
N GLY A 875 -43.89 -23.00 -20.26
CA GLY A 875 -44.17 -21.61 -20.68
C GLY A 875 -44.85 -21.45 -22.05
N PHE A 876 -45.12 -20.20 -22.45
CA PHE A 876 -45.20 -19.75 -23.86
C PHE A 876 -45.06 -18.22 -23.97
N GLU A 877 -44.60 -17.72 -25.12
CA GLU A 877 -44.55 -16.29 -25.47
C GLU A 877 -45.94 -15.72 -25.81
N MET A 878 -46.05 -14.39 -25.91
CA MET A 878 -46.87 -13.74 -26.95
C MET A 878 -46.44 -12.28 -27.23
N VAL A 879 -46.61 -11.86 -28.49
CA VAL A 879 -46.20 -10.55 -29.04
C VAL A 879 -47.42 -9.67 -29.31
N ILE A 880 -47.22 -8.36 -29.44
CA ILE A 880 -48.24 -7.31 -29.62
C ILE A 880 -48.87 -7.34 -31.04
N GLY A 881 -50.20 -7.17 -31.18
CA GLY A 881 -50.77 -6.64 -32.44
C GLY A 881 -52.29 -6.76 -32.76
N ALA A 882 -53.07 -5.72 -32.42
CA ALA A 882 -54.25 -5.19 -33.19
C ALA A 882 -55.50 -6.12 -33.40
N PRO A 883 -56.63 -5.71 -34.06
CA PRO A 883 -56.98 -4.41 -34.69
C PRO A 883 -58.41 -3.84 -34.37
N PHE A 884 -58.86 -2.86 -35.18
CA PHE A 884 -60.12 -2.06 -35.14
C PHE A 884 -61.40 -2.80 -35.62
N PRO A 885 -62.58 -2.12 -35.58
CA PRO A 885 -63.21 -1.74 -36.87
C PRO A 885 -63.86 -0.33 -36.92
N GLY A 886 -63.96 0.26 -38.13
CA GLY A 886 -64.75 1.49 -38.43
C GLY A 886 -64.28 2.27 -39.68
N GLU A 887 -65.11 2.37 -40.72
CA GLU A 887 -64.81 2.92 -42.07
C GLU A 887 -65.94 3.88 -42.55
N PRO A 888 -65.93 4.51 -43.76
CA PRO A 888 -64.83 4.81 -44.73
C PRO A 888 -64.83 6.27 -45.29
N GLY A 889 -63.82 6.65 -46.09
CA GLY A 889 -63.83 7.90 -46.91
C GLY A 889 -62.58 8.10 -47.81
N SER A 890 -62.76 8.39 -49.11
CA SER A 890 -61.72 8.45 -50.15
C SER A 890 -61.05 9.85 -50.29
N SER A 891 -59.98 10.15 -51.07
CA SER A 891 -59.38 9.50 -52.27
C SER A 891 -57.94 10.04 -52.63
N THR A 892 -57.21 9.30 -53.48
CA THR A 892 -56.10 9.73 -54.41
C THR A 892 -54.70 10.19 -53.92
N SER A 893 -53.70 9.94 -54.78
CA SER A 893 -52.23 10.24 -54.70
C SER A 893 -51.77 10.95 -56.02
N PRO A 894 -50.48 11.25 -56.35
CA PRO A 894 -49.19 11.10 -55.63
C PRO A 894 -48.17 12.28 -55.74
N MET A 895 -46.98 12.12 -55.14
CA MET A 895 -45.63 12.71 -55.43
C MET A 895 -45.46 14.07 -56.18
N GLN A 896 -44.67 15.01 -55.62
CA GLN A 896 -43.31 15.39 -56.12
C GLN A 896 -42.52 16.48 -55.32
N GLN A 897 -41.21 16.25 -55.19
CA GLN A 897 -40.00 17.12 -55.22
C GLN A 897 -39.92 18.60 -54.70
N ARG A 898 -38.89 18.82 -53.84
CA ARG A 898 -37.80 19.84 -53.87
C ARG A 898 -37.98 21.31 -53.36
N ARG A 899 -37.09 21.66 -52.40
CA ARG A 899 -36.31 22.93 -52.21
C ARG A 899 -37.10 24.19 -51.73
N THR A 900 -36.57 25.16 -50.94
CA THR A 900 -35.19 25.42 -50.41
C THR A 900 -35.17 26.33 -49.16
N ARG A 901 -34.06 26.31 -48.39
CA ARG A 901 -33.51 27.35 -47.46
C ARG A 901 -34.23 27.70 -46.12
N SER A 902 -33.77 27.05 -45.04
CA SER A 902 -33.23 27.65 -43.78
C SER A 902 -33.93 28.81 -43.05
N PRO A 903 -34.02 28.72 -41.70
CA PRO A 903 -33.26 29.69 -40.89
C PRO A 903 -32.36 29.07 -39.78
N THR A 904 -31.78 29.95 -38.97
CA THR A 904 -30.65 29.86 -38.02
C THR A 904 -30.77 28.88 -36.84
N ARG A 905 -29.60 28.48 -36.29
CA ARG A 905 -29.45 27.72 -35.04
C ARG A 905 -29.52 28.62 -33.80
N PHE A 906 -30.05 28.10 -32.70
CA PHE A 906 -29.59 28.41 -31.34
C PHE A 906 -29.26 27.10 -30.61
N SER A 907 -28.23 27.10 -29.77
CA SER A 907 -27.69 25.88 -29.15
C SER A 907 -28.33 25.59 -27.78
N ARG A 908 -28.81 24.36 -27.57
CA ARG A 908 -29.10 23.82 -26.24
C ARG A 908 -27.91 22.99 -25.77
N ARG A 909 -27.20 23.42 -24.73
CA ARG A 909 -26.31 22.53 -23.96
C ARG A 909 -27.16 21.68 -23.01
N ALA A 910 -27.66 20.56 -23.52
CA ALA A 910 -28.12 19.47 -22.66
C ALA A 910 -26.93 18.55 -22.36
N ASN A 911 -26.69 18.21 -21.09
CA ASN A 911 -25.62 17.27 -20.72
C ASN A 911 -25.98 15.87 -21.22
N SER A 912 -25.26 15.38 -22.23
CA SER A 912 -25.39 14.02 -22.74
C SER A 912 -24.80 13.02 -21.73
N ARG A 913 -25.63 12.54 -20.78
CA ARG A 913 -25.33 11.30 -20.06
C ARG A 913 -25.26 10.18 -21.10
N ARG A 914 -24.07 9.59 -21.28
CA ARG A 914 -23.92 8.37 -22.08
C ARG A 914 -24.57 7.19 -21.32
N PRO A 915 -25.05 6.15 -22.01
CA PRO A 915 -25.56 4.96 -21.34
C PRO A 915 -24.47 4.32 -20.48
N GLU A 916 -24.86 3.83 -19.30
CA GLU A 916 -23.99 3.10 -18.39
C GLU A 916 -24.20 1.59 -18.57
N VAL A 917 -23.12 0.81 -18.51
CA VAL A 917 -23.18 -0.63 -18.78
C VAL A 917 -23.71 -1.36 -17.55
N ARG A 918 -24.97 -1.81 -17.62
CA ARG A 918 -25.73 -2.35 -16.48
C ARG A 918 -25.65 -3.85 -16.33
N ARG A 919 -25.36 -4.57 -17.41
CA ARG A 919 -25.22 -6.04 -17.45
C ARG A 919 -24.20 -6.45 -18.51
N PHE A 920 -23.57 -7.60 -18.33
CA PHE A 920 -22.80 -8.26 -19.39
C PHE A 920 -23.55 -9.48 -19.92
N ARG A 921 -23.46 -9.69 -21.23
CA ARG A 921 -23.84 -10.93 -21.92
C ARG A 921 -22.56 -11.66 -22.30
N THR A 922 -22.24 -12.69 -21.53
CA THR A 922 -21.06 -13.53 -21.75
C THR A 922 -21.48 -14.76 -22.54
N LYS A 923 -20.83 -14.99 -23.67
CA LYS A 923 -20.97 -16.20 -24.48
C LYS A 923 -19.93 -17.20 -23.99
N VAL A 924 -20.37 -18.31 -23.43
CA VAL A 924 -19.50 -19.33 -22.87
C VAL A 924 -19.45 -20.51 -23.83
N HIS A 925 -18.25 -20.87 -24.26
CA HIS A 925 -17.97 -22.02 -25.12
C HIS A 925 -17.41 -23.16 -24.25
N ALA A 926 -18.23 -24.18 -23.98
CA ALA A 926 -17.78 -25.47 -23.48
C ALA A 926 -17.39 -26.39 -24.66
N PRO A 927 -16.74 -27.54 -24.43
CA PRO A 927 -16.30 -28.43 -25.52
C PRO A 927 -17.45 -28.97 -26.39
N ASP A 928 -18.61 -29.22 -25.77
CA ASP A 928 -19.80 -29.82 -26.41
C ASP A 928 -21.04 -28.89 -26.47
N ASP A 929 -20.98 -27.66 -25.92
CA ASP A 929 -22.13 -26.75 -25.80
C ASP A 929 -21.71 -25.27 -25.78
N ILE A 930 -22.54 -24.36 -26.31
CA ILE A 930 -22.29 -22.91 -26.30
C ILE A 930 -23.54 -22.18 -25.80
N ARG A 931 -23.45 -21.55 -24.61
CA ARG A 931 -24.59 -20.88 -23.95
C ARG A 931 -24.26 -19.43 -23.60
N TYR A 932 -25.27 -18.57 -23.64
CA TYR A 932 -25.17 -17.21 -23.12
C TYR A 932 -25.53 -17.16 -21.63
N ILE A 933 -24.69 -16.52 -20.83
CA ILE A 933 -24.95 -16.18 -19.43
C ILE A 933 -25.06 -14.65 -19.27
N MET A 934 -25.86 -14.22 -18.29
CA MET A 934 -26.07 -12.80 -17.99
C MET A 934 -25.49 -12.49 -16.62
N ILE A 935 -24.71 -11.41 -16.53
CA ILE A 935 -23.90 -11.08 -15.37
C ILE A 935 -24.20 -9.63 -14.93
N GLY A 936 -24.11 -9.37 -13.63
CA GLY A 936 -24.18 -8.01 -13.06
C GLY A 936 -22.99 -7.13 -13.48
N PRO A 937 -23.02 -5.83 -13.14
CA PRO A 937 -21.92 -4.91 -13.44
C PRO A 937 -20.66 -5.19 -12.59
N THR A 938 -20.83 -5.91 -11.48
CA THR A 938 -19.83 -6.43 -10.55
C THR A 938 -20.06 -7.94 -10.38
N VAL A 939 -18.99 -8.73 -10.36
CA VAL A 939 -18.99 -10.18 -10.13
C VAL A 939 -17.59 -10.59 -9.68
N ASP A 940 -17.51 -11.50 -8.71
CA ASP A 940 -16.23 -12.06 -8.26
C ASP A 940 -15.88 -13.30 -9.09
N PHE A 941 -14.60 -13.59 -9.31
CA PHE A 941 -14.13 -14.70 -10.14
C PHE A 941 -14.74 -16.06 -9.73
N ALA A 942 -14.79 -16.34 -8.43
CA ALA A 942 -15.41 -17.56 -7.90
C ALA A 942 -16.94 -17.61 -8.13
N GLU A 943 -17.63 -16.47 -8.11
CA GLU A 943 -19.07 -16.39 -8.39
C GLU A 943 -19.33 -16.53 -9.90
N PHE A 944 -18.47 -15.96 -10.74
CA PHE A 944 -18.48 -16.08 -12.20
C PHE A 944 -18.25 -17.53 -12.65
N GLU A 945 -17.20 -18.18 -12.12
CA GLU A 945 -16.90 -19.59 -12.39
C GLU A 945 -18.06 -20.49 -11.93
N THR A 946 -18.63 -20.24 -10.74
CA THR A 946 -19.76 -21.01 -10.20
C THR A 946 -21.02 -20.84 -11.07
N LYS A 947 -21.35 -19.63 -11.53
CA LYS A 947 -22.46 -19.38 -12.47
C LYS A 947 -22.29 -20.07 -13.82
N ILE A 948 -21.06 -20.34 -14.24
CA ILE A 948 -20.79 -21.21 -15.41
C ILE A 948 -20.95 -22.67 -15.04
N ARG A 949 -20.34 -23.11 -13.93
CA ARG A 949 -20.38 -24.50 -13.43
C ARG A 949 -21.81 -25.01 -13.29
N GLU A 950 -22.68 -24.25 -12.62
CA GLU A 950 -24.12 -24.54 -12.48
C GLU A 950 -24.85 -24.60 -13.83
N LYS A 951 -24.55 -23.67 -14.74
CA LYS A 951 -25.28 -23.52 -16.01
C LYS A 951 -24.88 -24.53 -17.08
N PHE A 952 -23.72 -25.17 -16.95
CA PHE A 952 -23.25 -26.24 -17.83
C PHE A 952 -23.25 -27.63 -17.17
N GLY A 953 -23.35 -27.71 -15.84
CA GLY A 953 -23.45 -28.98 -15.10
C GLY A 953 -22.10 -29.64 -14.78
N PHE A 954 -21.00 -28.90 -14.88
CA PHE A 954 -19.65 -29.37 -14.57
C PHE A 954 -19.49 -29.71 -13.08
N GLN A 955 -18.68 -30.72 -12.76
CA GLN A 955 -18.46 -31.14 -11.35
C GLN A 955 -17.08 -30.78 -10.81
N CYS A 956 -16.14 -30.41 -11.69
CA CYS A 956 -14.79 -29.96 -11.32
C CYS A 956 -14.63 -28.43 -11.45
N PRO A 957 -13.57 -27.84 -10.89
CA PRO A 957 -13.15 -26.49 -11.23
C PRO A 957 -12.87 -26.33 -12.73
N LEU A 958 -13.06 -25.14 -13.26
CA LEU A 958 -12.92 -24.85 -14.69
C LEU A 958 -11.57 -24.20 -15.00
N LYS A 959 -10.97 -24.60 -16.13
CA LYS A 959 -9.93 -23.80 -16.79
C LYS A 959 -10.62 -22.85 -17.75
N MET A 960 -10.55 -21.56 -17.46
CA MET A 960 -11.21 -20.50 -18.24
C MET A 960 -10.20 -19.81 -19.17
N LYS A 961 -10.62 -19.44 -20.37
CA LYS A 961 -9.78 -18.77 -21.37
C LYS A 961 -10.54 -17.68 -22.12
N VAL A 962 -9.84 -16.64 -22.54
CA VAL A 962 -10.31 -15.55 -23.40
C VAL A 962 -9.51 -15.57 -24.69
N GLN A 963 -10.14 -15.18 -25.80
CA GLN A 963 -9.42 -14.92 -27.05
C GLN A 963 -9.05 -13.42 -27.13
N ASP A 964 -7.76 -13.11 -27.29
CA ASP A 964 -7.26 -11.75 -27.46
C ASP A 964 -6.27 -11.70 -28.64
N ASP A 965 -6.49 -10.76 -29.58
CA ASP A 965 -5.86 -10.63 -30.91
C ASP A 965 -5.64 -11.92 -31.76
N GLY A 966 -6.20 -13.05 -31.32
CA GLY A 966 -6.15 -14.35 -31.99
C GLY A 966 -5.77 -15.50 -31.04
N ASP A 967 -4.97 -15.19 -30.00
CA ASP A 967 -4.42 -16.15 -29.04
C ASP A 967 -5.36 -16.42 -27.86
N MET A 968 -5.18 -17.58 -27.21
CA MET A 968 -6.06 -18.08 -26.14
C MET A 968 -5.41 -17.92 -24.75
N ILE A 969 -5.56 -16.73 -24.16
CA ILE A 969 -5.08 -16.39 -22.82
C ILE A 969 -5.90 -17.18 -21.78
N THR A 970 -5.24 -17.77 -20.78
CA THR A 970 -5.92 -18.47 -19.67
C THR A 970 -6.16 -17.49 -18.52
N MET A 971 -7.40 -17.38 -18.05
CA MET A 971 -7.74 -16.61 -16.85
C MET A 971 -7.46 -17.45 -15.59
N VAL A 972 -6.89 -16.83 -14.57
CA VAL A 972 -6.45 -17.47 -13.33
C VAL A 972 -7.04 -16.79 -12.09
N ASP A 973 -7.28 -15.48 -12.12
CA ASP A 973 -7.74 -14.70 -10.97
C ASP A 973 -8.70 -13.53 -11.31
N GLN A 974 -8.92 -12.64 -10.34
CA GLN A 974 -9.83 -11.50 -10.44
C GLN A 974 -9.31 -10.40 -11.38
N GLU A 975 -7.99 -10.21 -11.52
CA GLU A 975 -7.42 -9.15 -12.35
C GLU A 975 -7.66 -9.45 -13.84
N ASP A 976 -7.53 -10.71 -14.25
CA ASP A 976 -7.91 -11.20 -15.59
C ASP A 976 -9.39 -10.91 -15.90
N LEU A 977 -10.27 -11.11 -14.92
CA LEU A 977 -11.70 -10.88 -15.05
C LEU A 977 -12.02 -9.40 -15.14
N ASP A 978 -11.49 -8.56 -14.25
CA ASP A 978 -11.73 -7.13 -14.28
C ASP A 978 -11.14 -6.46 -15.54
N LEU A 979 -10.04 -6.99 -16.08
CA LEU A 979 -9.52 -6.62 -17.39
C LEU A 979 -10.55 -6.93 -18.51
N LEU A 980 -11.09 -8.15 -18.54
CA LEU A 980 -12.15 -8.54 -19.49
C LEU A 980 -13.42 -7.69 -19.35
N LEU A 981 -13.88 -7.43 -18.12
CA LEU A 981 -15.01 -6.56 -17.82
C LEU A 981 -14.73 -5.11 -18.27
N SER A 982 -13.49 -4.62 -18.13
CA SER A 982 -13.10 -3.27 -18.55
C SER A 982 -13.12 -3.10 -20.08
N SER A 983 -12.58 -4.07 -20.82
CA SER A 983 -12.62 -4.11 -22.28
C SER A 983 -14.06 -4.17 -22.80
N ALA A 984 -14.88 -5.06 -22.24
CA ALA A 984 -16.30 -5.17 -22.58
C ALA A 984 -17.11 -3.89 -22.23
N ARG A 985 -16.75 -3.17 -21.15
CA ARG A 985 -17.31 -1.84 -20.83
C ARG A 985 -16.91 -0.79 -21.86
N GLU A 986 -15.66 -0.79 -22.35
CA GLU A 986 -15.24 0.21 -23.34
C GLU A 986 -15.86 -0.06 -24.72
N VAL A 987 -15.92 -1.32 -25.17
CA VAL A 987 -16.61 -1.70 -26.41
C VAL A 987 -18.09 -1.28 -26.36
N ALA A 988 -18.80 -1.57 -25.25
CA ALA A 988 -20.18 -1.13 -25.09
C ALA A 988 -20.33 0.40 -25.05
N ARG A 989 -19.40 1.11 -24.40
CA ARG A 989 -19.34 2.59 -24.39
C ARG A 989 -19.05 3.18 -25.78
N ARG A 990 -18.35 2.44 -26.64
CA ARG A 990 -18.03 2.78 -28.04
C ARG A 990 -19.21 2.50 -28.98
N GLU A 991 -19.96 1.42 -28.74
CA GLU A 991 -21.21 1.08 -29.45
C GLU A 991 -22.44 1.88 -28.98
N GLY A 992 -22.40 2.45 -27.77
CA GLY A 992 -23.57 3.10 -27.14
C GLY A 992 -24.56 2.12 -26.50
N SER A 993 -24.10 0.92 -26.13
CA SER A 993 -24.91 -0.16 -25.55
C SER A 993 -24.96 -0.10 -24.01
N GLU A 994 -26.15 -0.30 -23.41
CA GLU A 994 -26.29 -0.56 -21.95
C GLU A 994 -25.81 -1.96 -21.54
N MET A 995 -25.44 -2.81 -22.49
CA MET A 995 -25.03 -4.21 -22.28
C MET A 995 -23.65 -4.48 -22.88
N GLY A 996 -22.72 -4.93 -22.03
CA GLY A 996 -21.41 -5.41 -22.43
C GLY A 996 -21.48 -6.79 -23.08
N LYS A 997 -20.55 -7.09 -23.98
CA LYS A 997 -20.42 -8.39 -24.68
C LYS A 997 -19.01 -8.92 -24.42
N MET A 998 -18.88 -10.22 -24.17
CA MET A 998 -17.58 -10.91 -24.07
C MET A 998 -17.75 -12.39 -24.42
N GLU A 999 -16.66 -13.05 -24.83
CA GLU A 999 -16.62 -14.48 -25.11
C GLU A 999 -15.57 -15.15 -24.22
N VAL A 1000 -15.90 -16.32 -23.66
CA VAL A 1000 -15.03 -17.09 -22.76
C VAL A 1000 -15.14 -18.57 -23.13
N TRP A 1001 -14.02 -19.28 -23.15
CA TRP A 1001 -13.92 -20.71 -23.39
C TRP A 1001 -13.61 -21.43 -22.08
N VAL A 1002 -14.23 -22.59 -21.85
CA VAL A 1002 -14.09 -23.34 -20.59
C VAL A 1002 -13.83 -24.82 -20.83
N GLU A 1003 -12.89 -25.37 -20.07
CA GLU A 1003 -12.49 -26.78 -20.06
C GLU A 1003 -12.56 -27.30 -18.61
N GLU A 1004 -13.02 -28.54 -18.38
CA GLU A 1004 -12.94 -29.12 -17.04
C GLU A 1004 -11.47 -29.36 -16.64
N ARG A 1005 -11.10 -28.91 -15.44
CA ARG A 1005 -9.76 -29.14 -14.90
C ARG A 1005 -9.66 -30.53 -14.29
N SER A 1006 -9.06 -31.46 -15.02
CA SER A 1006 -8.71 -32.80 -14.51
C SER A 1006 -7.92 -32.68 -13.19
N MET A 1007 -8.41 -33.32 -12.13
CA MET A 1007 -7.62 -33.50 -10.91
C MET A 1007 -6.54 -34.56 -11.18
N ILE A 1008 -5.30 -34.21 -10.84
CA ILE A 1008 -4.09 -35.06 -10.85
C ILE A 1008 -3.45 -34.92 -9.48
#